data_AF-A0A1G9WMS9-F1
#
_entry.id   AF-A0A1G9WMS9-F1
#
_cell.length_a   1.000
_cell.length_b   1.000
_cell.length_c   1.000
_cell.angle_alpha   90.00
_cell.angle_beta   90.00
_cell.angle_gamma   90.00
#
_symmetry.space_group_name_H-M   'P 1'
#
loop_
_entity.id
_entity.type
_entity.pdbx_description
1 polymer ?
#
loop_
_entity_poly.entity_id
_entity_poly.type
_entity_poly.pdbx_seq_one_letter_code
_entity_poly.pdbx_strand_id
1 'polypeptide(L)'
;MPLGHTARSALRFLQALLAACLSLQALATSPPPPPPPGIKFMPPPDWRPPAIAVNHNAGQPIQLRAASVEVDVFGDQARSRVELRLFNPNPRVLEGELQFPLQEGQVVTGFALDVNGRLRDAVPVPKAKGQEIFEDIRRRRVDPGLLEAAAGNQYKLRVYPIPAMGERRVVLSITETLARQRDAGVLRVPLAFASTVGQLQVSVRAHGAARQDVQLLQAPAGTGLNAGSTGMELSLQKNQWQAPQGPAGWLQLALRRTGKPQVMVGETAGKTFFAGQIDVRDEPVRRPAPSHIALVWDASASAAAQARVLPVLEAYFRKLGQPVKLSLLVVRNKAEAVRSLTVAPGRFEELADVLRAEPFDGSSNFDDLPIPADVDTTLMVTDGLMTDGKKSIRYTHTAPVMVINGAASADMARLARLADRTGGALVDAALQSPDEGAQAMLMQGWRITKLDSLSARQLVAPTTRISQGRISVAGELLDSSARVDITLAHPDGRRRTLALQVNAKPVSGHWPGQQWAQWRSAELAENPGLNSGELQRIAAAHGIVGPNSSLIVLELASDYARYSLPAPPELADEVARLGQQQLAQAAQTRQAHIEAMVRQFDEKQRWWDKDFPKDTPKRAEPKAEMQVSQGGLGSLAGTARSREQARPTPMPAPAAPAAAAPAAPAPSAAPAMAAEARADTADLRRAKQAAAAPAATIALQAWTPDAPYMKRLQNAGKDDLYRVYLDERAAYLSSSSFYMDAAGVFFERGLPELGLRVLSNLAEMNLENRQLLRLYAYRLVQARRNDLAVPVFERISELAPNEPQSWRDLGLALAESGQPQRAVNALWEVVSQPWNGRFAGINMIALAELNAIAAQASAGGQPALDLGRVDTRLRRNLPLALRVVMAWDTDDTDIDMWVSDPNGERASYANRLSYQGGAMSPDATGGYGPEEFSLKTAKPGKYGVEAQFFGHRQQVLSAGTTVMVRVTTGFGTPQARDEWTTLRLTRGQETVRVAEIELR
;
A
#
# COMPACT_ATOMS: atom_id res chain seq x y z
N MET A 1 48.03 86.76 35.38
CA MET A 1 48.83 86.80 34.14
C MET A 1 49.59 85.48 34.02
N PRO A 2 49.49 84.77 32.88
CA PRO A 2 49.05 83.36 32.88
C PRO A 2 50.18 82.40 32.46
N LEU A 3 50.38 81.19 33.00
CA LEU A 3 49.44 80.10 33.37
C LEU A 3 48.46 79.76 32.25
N GLY A 4 49.00 79.29 31.14
CA GLY A 4 48.21 78.71 30.06
C GLY A 4 49.12 78.17 28.99
N HIS A 5 49.41 76.87 29.02
CA HIS A 5 49.49 76.05 27.80
C HIS A 5 49.73 74.56 28.08
N THR A 6 50.23 74.16 29.25
CA THR A 6 50.47 72.73 29.55
C THR A 6 49.25 72.00 30.15
N ALA A 7 48.30 72.71 30.76
CA ALA A 7 47.05 72.10 31.26
C ALA A 7 46.03 71.76 30.17
N ARG A 8 46.13 72.35 28.95
CA ARG A 8 45.18 72.08 27.85
C ARG A 8 45.53 70.84 27.02
N SER A 9 46.76 70.35 27.09
CA SER A 9 47.20 69.12 26.41
C SER A 9 46.81 67.87 27.21
N ALA A 10 47.11 67.87 28.51
CA ALA A 10 46.74 66.77 29.40
C ALA A 10 45.22 66.62 29.56
N LEU A 11 44.46 67.74 29.59
CA LEU A 11 42.99 67.68 29.67
C LEU A 11 42.35 67.20 28.35
N ARG A 12 42.97 67.45 27.19
CA ARG A 12 42.48 66.94 25.88
C ARG A 12 42.81 65.46 25.69
N PHE A 13 43.95 64.98 26.21
CA PHE A 13 44.27 63.55 26.20
C PHE A 13 43.40 62.76 27.19
N LEU A 14 43.11 63.32 28.37
CA LEU A 14 42.18 62.71 29.33
C LEU A 14 40.72 62.78 28.84
N GLN A 15 40.31 63.84 28.14
CA GLN A 15 38.97 63.93 27.53
C GLN A 15 38.83 63.01 26.29
N ALA A 16 39.91 62.77 25.53
CA ALA A 16 39.89 61.79 24.44
C ALA A 16 39.86 60.35 24.95
N LEU A 17 40.54 60.03 26.07
CA LEU A 17 40.44 58.71 26.71
C LEU A 17 39.11 58.51 27.45
N LEU A 18 38.52 59.55 28.06
CA LEU A 18 37.16 59.43 28.63
C LEU A 18 36.08 59.35 27.55
N ALA A 19 36.25 60.00 26.38
CA ALA A 19 35.33 59.84 25.25
C ALA A 19 35.47 58.48 24.54
N ALA A 20 36.66 57.87 24.56
CA ALA A 20 36.87 56.50 24.07
C ALA A 20 36.36 55.44 25.07
N CYS A 21 36.47 55.66 26.39
CA CYS A 21 35.93 54.74 27.39
C CYS A 21 34.41 54.89 27.61
N LEU A 22 33.82 56.06 27.33
CA LEU A 22 32.35 56.24 27.36
C LEU A 22 31.65 55.87 26.04
N SER A 23 32.38 55.66 24.94
CA SER A 23 31.83 55.08 23.70
C SER A 23 31.99 53.56 23.63
N LEU A 24 32.79 52.94 24.50
CA LEU A 24 32.94 51.47 24.63
C LEU A 24 32.06 50.84 25.72
N GLN A 25 31.30 51.63 26.48
CA GLN A 25 30.25 51.11 27.39
C GLN A 25 28.81 51.49 26.98
N ALA A 26 28.63 52.12 25.82
CA ALA A 26 27.31 52.45 25.26
C ALA A 26 26.94 51.62 24.00
N LEU A 27 27.71 50.58 23.66
CA LEU A 27 27.46 49.67 22.54
C LEU A 27 27.03 48.25 22.98
N ALA A 28 26.56 48.10 24.21
CA ALA A 28 26.06 46.83 24.76
C ALA A 28 24.56 46.83 25.12
N THR A 29 23.79 47.84 24.70
CA THR A 29 22.33 47.92 25.00
C THR A 29 21.50 48.49 23.85
N SER A 30 21.96 48.41 22.60
CA SER A 30 21.02 48.54 21.48
C SER A 30 20.24 47.22 21.38
N PRO A 31 18.89 47.20 21.54
CA PRO A 31 18.13 46.03 21.16
C PRO A 31 18.46 45.68 19.71
N PRO A 32 18.53 44.40 19.33
CA PRO A 32 18.75 44.02 17.93
C PRO A 32 17.75 44.79 17.05
N PRO A 33 18.15 45.22 15.84
CA PRO A 33 17.24 45.90 14.94
C PRO A 33 15.96 45.05 14.83
N PRO A 34 14.76 45.67 14.88
CA PRO A 34 13.54 44.92 14.69
C PRO A 34 13.66 44.16 13.36
N PRO A 35 13.26 42.87 13.32
CA PRO A 35 13.31 42.10 12.09
C PRO A 35 12.59 42.87 10.97
N PRO A 36 13.06 42.79 9.72
CA PRO A 36 12.37 43.42 8.61
C PRO A 36 10.88 43.02 8.63
N PRO A 37 9.96 43.95 8.35
CA PRO A 37 8.54 43.67 8.43
C PRO A 37 8.16 42.55 7.45
N GLY A 38 7.52 41.50 7.99
CA GLY A 38 6.67 40.60 7.24
C GLY A 38 7.35 39.42 6.52
N ILE A 39 7.98 38.50 7.26
CA ILE A 39 7.92 37.10 6.81
C ILE A 39 6.48 36.65 7.06
N LYS A 40 5.66 36.65 6.01
CA LYS A 40 4.34 36.02 6.08
C LYS A 40 4.57 34.52 6.21
N PHE A 41 4.56 34.03 7.44
CA PHE A 41 4.36 32.62 7.68
C PHE A 41 2.99 32.26 7.12
N MET A 42 2.97 31.45 6.08
CA MET A 42 1.77 30.78 5.64
C MET A 42 1.91 29.32 6.06
N PRO A 43 0.91 28.73 6.74
CA PRO A 43 0.84 27.27 6.84
C PRO A 43 0.93 26.69 5.42
N PRO A 44 1.44 25.45 5.26
CA PRO A 44 1.43 24.80 3.96
C PRO A 44 0.01 24.88 3.37
N PRO A 45 -0.15 25.19 2.06
CA PRO A 45 -1.44 25.53 1.47
C PRO A 45 -2.53 24.47 1.67
N ASP A 46 -2.14 23.21 1.88
CA ASP A 46 -3.05 22.07 2.08
C ASP A 46 -2.96 21.42 3.47
N TRP A 47 -2.28 22.04 4.44
CA TRP A 47 -2.19 21.48 5.79
C TRP A 47 -3.55 21.56 6.50
N ARG A 48 -4.00 20.43 7.06
CA ARG A 48 -5.24 20.34 7.85
C ARG A 48 -4.94 19.71 9.20
N PRO A 49 -5.62 20.16 10.28
CA PRO A 49 -5.47 19.53 11.58
C PRO A 49 -5.91 18.06 11.49
N PRO A 50 -5.23 17.14 12.20
CA PRO A 50 -5.67 15.75 12.26
C PRO A 50 -7.13 15.67 12.73
N ALA A 51 -7.97 14.99 11.94
CA ALA A 51 -9.39 14.80 12.23
C ALA A 51 -9.70 13.30 12.33
N ILE A 52 -10.45 12.93 13.37
CA ILE A 52 -10.90 11.55 13.56
C ILE A 52 -12.21 11.37 12.79
N ALA A 53 -12.14 10.66 11.68
CA ALA A 53 -13.31 10.14 11.00
C ALA A 53 -13.84 8.93 11.79
N VAL A 54 -15.15 8.90 12.01
CA VAL A 54 -15.86 7.75 12.58
C VAL A 54 -16.70 7.16 11.46
N ASN A 55 -16.63 5.84 11.25
CA ASN A 55 -17.33 5.13 10.17
C ASN A 55 -18.87 5.15 10.28
N HIS A 56 -19.47 5.97 11.16
CA HIS A 56 -20.91 6.02 11.41
C HIS A 56 -21.41 7.46 11.56
N ASN A 57 -22.23 7.93 10.62
CA ASN A 57 -22.81 9.29 10.56
C ASN A 57 -23.89 9.59 11.63
N ALA A 58 -24.15 8.69 12.59
CA ALA A 58 -25.28 8.77 13.52
C ALA A 58 -24.86 8.83 15.00
N GLY A 59 -23.77 9.53 15.34
CA GLY A 59 -23.27 9.64 16.72
C GLY A 59 -22.56 10.96 17.00
N GLN A 60 -22.28 11.23 18.28
CA GLN A 60 -21.47 12.37 18.69
C GLN A 60 -20.00 12.15 18.28
N PRO A 61 -19.27 13.20 17.85
CA PRO A 61 -17.88 13.07 17.46
C PRO A 61 -16.99 12.68 18.65
N ILE A 62 -15.91 11.95 18.38
CA ILE A 62 -14.86 11.64 19.37
C ILE A 62 -14.26 12.97 19.88
N GLN A 63 -14.11 13.07 21.21
CA GLN A 63 -13.59 14.26 21.86
C GLN A 63 -12.11 14.10 22.21
N LEU A 64 -11.31 15.16 22.04
CA LEU A 64 -9.91 15.18 22.46
C LEU A 64 -9.79 15.73 23.89
N ARG A 65 -9.74 14.83 24.88
CA ARG A 65 -9.67 15.21 26.31
C ARG A 65 -8.33 15.85 26.66
N ALA A 66 -7.24 15.35 26.07
CA ALA A 66 -5.95 15.99 26.18
C ALA A 66 -5.04 15.71 24.98
N ALA A 67 -4.10 16.63 24.76
CA ALA A 67 -2.97 16.46 23.86
C ALA A 67 -1.67 16.88 24.57
N SER A 68 -0.64 16.05 24.50
CA SER A 68 0.72 16.39 24.91
C SER A 68 1.66 16.33 23.72
N VAL A 69 2.46 17.37 23.50
CA VAL A 69 3.44 17.46 22.42
C VAL A 69 4.82 17.74 23.01
N GLU A 70 5.72 16.77 22.94
CA GLU A 70 7.09 16.90 23.41
C GLU A 70 8.04 16.88 22.22
N VAL A 71 8.88 17.89 22.05
CA VAL A 71 9.81 17.99 20.91
C VAL A 71 11.25 18.10 21.40
N ASP A 72 12.09 17.17 21.00
CA ASP A 72 13.54 17.24 21.18
C ASP A 72 14.19 17.72 19.88
N VAL A 73 15.02 18.75 19.96
CA VAL A 73 15.75 19.31 18.80
C VAL A 73 17.24 19.15 19.01
N PHE A 74 17.92 18.61 17.99
CA PHE A 74 19.36 18.47 17.94
C PHE A 74 19.86 18.91 16.56
N GLY A 75 20.55 20.05 16.50
CA GLY A 75 20.93 20.66 15.23
C GLY A 75 19.72 21.06 14.39
N ASP A 76 19.65 20.58 13.15
CA ASP A 76 18.46 20.75 12.29
C ASP A 76 17.55 19.51 12.29
N GLN A 77 17.72 18.60 13.26
CA GLN A 77 16.84 17.44 13.42
C GLN A 77 15.94 17.65 14.62
N ALA A 78 14.67 17.30 14.50
CA ALA A 78 13.72 17.29 15.61
C ALA A 78 13.02 15.93 15.73
N ARG A 79 12.64 15.56 16.96
CA ARG A 79 11.81 14.40 17.26
C ARG A 79 10.65 14.84 18.14
N SER A 80 9.43 14.68 17.64
CA SER A 80 8.19 15.00 18.33
C SER A 80 7.51 13.74 18.84
N ARG A 81 7.11 13.71 20.11
CA ARG A 81 6.20 12.71 20.68
C ARG A 81 4.84 13.38 20.92
N VAL A 82 3.82 12.93 20.22
CA VAL A 82 2.44 13.45 20.29
C VAL A 82 1.55 12.41 20.95
N GLU A 83 1.04 12.70 22.15
CA GLU A 83 0.11 11.85 22.88
C GLU A 83 -1.30 12.46 22.87
N LEU A 84 -2.29 11.65 22.49
CA LEU A 84 -3.70 12.05 22.37
C LEU A 84 -4.57 11.15 23.27
N ARG A 85 -5.46 11.77 24.05
CA ARG A 85 -6.51 11.07 24.83
C ARG A 85 -7.86 11.23 24.16
N LEU A 86 -8.31 10.17 23.50
CA LEU A 86 -9.52 10.13 22.68
C LEU A 86 -10.68 9.60 23.52
N PHE A 87 -11.74 10.39 23.71
CA PHE A 87 -12.93 9.99 24.44
C PHE A 87 -14.09 9.74 23.49
N ASN A 88 -14.73 8.59 23.61
CA ASN A 88 -15.95 8.27 22.89
C ASN A 88 -17.19 8.58 23.75
N PRO A 89 -17.93 9.65 23.44
CA PRO A 89 -19.14 10.02 24.20
C PRO A 89 -20.37 9.15 23.84
N ASN A 90 -20.24 8.17 22.95
CA ASN A 90 -21.35 7.34 22.50
C ASN A 90 -21.48 6.08 23.37
N PRO A 91 -22.71 5.55 23.54
CA PRO A 91 -22.95 4.32 24.30
C PRO A 91 -22.61 3.03 23.53
N ARG A 92 -21.82 3.14 22.45
CA ARG A 92 -21.39 2.03 21.61
C ARG A 92 -19.90 2.12 21.32
N VAL A 93 -19.28 0.98 21.09
CA VAL A 93 -17.89 0.89 20.62
C VAL A 93 -17.80 1.48 19.22
N LEU A 94 -16.73 2.26 18.96
CA LEU A 94 -16.46 2.87 17.65
C LEU A 94 -15.07 2.47 17.13
N GLU A 95 -14.93 2.45 15.80
CA GLU A 95 -13.64 2.50 15.12
C GLU A 95 -13.31 3.97 14.86
N GLY A 96 -12.10 4.39 15.23
CA GLY A 96 -11.57 5.70 14.88
C GLY A 96 -10.54 5.57 13.76
N GLU A 97 -10.73 6.36 12.69
CA GLU A 97 -9.75 6.53 11.63
C GLU A 97 -9.22 7.96 11.66
N LEU A 98 -7.90 8.11 11.79
CA LEU A 98 -7.20 9.39 11.76
C LEU A 98 -6.34 9.44 10.49
N GLN A 99 -6.65 10.38 9.59
CA GLN A 99 -5.80 10.71 8.46
C GLN A 99 -5.15 12.06 8.71
N PHE A 100 -3.84 12.14 8.51
CA PHE A 100 -3.11 13.37 8.73
C PHE A 100 -1.93 13.54 7.76
N PRO A 101 -1.80 14.73 7.14
CA PRO A 101 -0.61 15.09 6.40
C PRO A 101 0.54 15.37 7.36
N LEU A 102 1.73 14.92 7.03
CA LEU A 102 2.95 15.42 7.65
C LEU A 102 3.59 16.51 6.78
N GLN A 103 4.31 17.43 7.44
CA GLN A 103 5.08 18.46 6.74
C GLN A 103 6.25 17.83 5.97
N GLU A 104 6.78 18.53 4.97
CA GLU A 104 8.00 18.10 4.30
C GLU A 104 9.13 17.87 5.33
N GLY A 105 9.87 16.77 5.16
CA GLY A 105 10.94 16.37 6.08
C GLY A 105 10.46 15.64 7.34
N GLN A 106 9.15 15.57 7.61
CA GLN A 106 8.57 14.81 8.72
C GLN A 106 8.23 13.37 8.33
N VAL A 107 8.51 12.40 9.22
CA VAL A 107 8.18 10.97 9.05
C VAL A 107 7.76 10.38 10.39
N VAL A 108 6.75 9.49 10.39
CA VAL A 108 6.38 8.74 11.58
C VAL A 108 7.36 7.59 11.83
N THR A 109 7.97 7.56 13.01
CA THR A 109 8.96 6.56 13.45
C THR A 109 8.52 5.77 14.66
N GLY A 110 7.29 5.96 15.13
CA GLY A 110 6.73 5.19 16.23
C GLY A 110 5.25 5.43 16.43
N PHE A 111 4.57 4.41 16.93
CA PHE A 111 3.18 4.40 17.30
C PHE A 111 3.05 3.57 18.57
N ALA A 112 2.25 4.01 19.54
CA ALA A 112 1.89 3.22 20.70
C ALA A 112 0.40 3.39 21.03
N LEU A 113 -0.20 2.33 21.55
CA LEU A 113 -1.61 2.29 21.93
C LEU A 113 -1.73 1.79 23.36
N ASP A 114 -2.71 2.32 24.11
CA ASP A 114 -3.04 1.79 25.42
C ASP A 114 -3.80 0.45 25.30
N VAL A 115 -3.18 -0.59 25.84
CA VAL A 115 -3.72 -1.95 25.95
C VAL A 115 -3.71 -2.34 27.44
N ASN A 116 -4.88 -2.62 28.01
CA ASN A 116 -5.04 -3.00 29.41
C ASN A 116 -4.44 -1.99 30.42
N GLY A 117 -4.52 -0.69 30.11
CA GLY A 117 -4.06 0.41 30.97
C GLY A 117 -2.57 0.72 30.86
N ARG A 118 -1.84 0.06 29.93
CA ARG A 118 -0.42 0.28 29.66
C ARG A 118 -0.21 0.65 28.19
N LEU A 119 0.65 1.63 27.94
CA LEU A 119 1.09 1.93 26.57
C LEU A 119 1.94 0.78 26.06
N ARG A 120 1.56 0.25 24.91
CA ARG A 120 2.29 -0.77 24.16
C ARG A 120 2.77 -0.19 22.85
N ASP A 121 4.07 -0.31 22.62
CA ASP A 121 4.68 0.11 21.36
C ASP A 121 4.26 -0.81 20.22
N ALA A 122 4.02 -0.20 19.06
CA ALA A 122 3.70 -0.90 17.84
C ALA A 122 4.93 -1.60 17.27
N VAL A 123 4.70 -2.76 16.67
CA VAL A 123 5.73 -3.54 16.01
C VAL A 123 5.63 -3.36 14.49
N PRO A 124 6.78 -3.31 13.80
CA PRO A 124 6.82 -3.21 12.34
C PRO A 124 6.32 -4.50 11.68
N VAL A 125 5.54 -4.34 10.62
CA VAL A 125 5.00 -5.42 9.80
C VAL A 125 4.98 -4.98 8.33
N PRO A 126 5.18 -5.90 7.36
CA PRO A 126 4.93 -5.56 5.96
C PRO A 126 3.52 -4.97 5.79
N LYS A 127 3.40 -3.89 5.03
CA LYS A 127 2.18 -3.05 5.00
C LYS A 127 0.88 -3.85 4.81
N ALA A 128 0.84 -4.66 3.76
CA ALA A 128 -0.34 -5.45 3.43
C ALA A 128 -0.65 -6.55 4.47
N LYS A 129 0.40 -7.17 5.03
CA LYS A 129 0.25 -8.10 6.17
C LYS A 129 -0.31 -7.39 7.40
N GLY A 130 0.08 -6.13 7.64
CA GLY A 130 -0.48 -5.30 8.71
C GLY A 130 -1.98 -5.05 8.54
N GLN A 131 -2.42 -4.69 7.33
CA GLN A 131 -3.83 -4.53 7.00
C GLN A 131 -4.61 -5.84 7.19
N GLU A 132 -4.08 -6.96 6.71
CA GLU A 132 -4.70 -8.28 6.86
C GLU A 132 -4.87 -8.67 8.34
N ILE A 133 -3.80 -8.56 9.13
CA ILE A 133 -3.81 -8.89 10.56
C ILE A 133 -4.82 -8.02 11.30
N PHE A 134 -4.85 -6.71 10.99
CA PHE A 134 -5.83 -5.79 11.58
C PHE A 134 -7.26 -6.25 11.29
N GLU A 135 -7.56 -6.64 10.05
CA GLU A 135 -8.88 -7.11 9.65
C GLU A 135 -9.26 -8.45 10.31
N ASP A 136 -8.36 -9.44 10.38
CA ASP A 136 -8.61 -10.72 11.06
C ASP A 136 -8.87 -10.54 12.56
N ILE A 137 -8.09 -9.68 13.23
CA ILE A 137 -8.22 -9.43 14.67
C ILE A 137 -9.49 -8.64 14.97
N ARG A 138 -9.82 -7.64 14.13
CA ARG A 138 -11.07 -6.89 14.23
C ARG A 138 -12.30 -7.79 14.12
N ARG A 139 -12.30 -8.80 13.22
CA ARG A 139 -13.40 -9.79 13.09
C ARG A 139 -13.61 -10.60 14.37
N ARG A 140 -12.53 -10.87 15.11
CA ARG A 140 -12.58 -11.53 16.43
C ARG A 140 -12.96 -10.59 17.58
N ARG A 141 -13.21 -9.31 17.29
CA ARG A 141 -13.53 -8.24 18.26
C ARG A 141 -12.44 -8.02 19.31
N VAL A 142 -11.19 -8.28 18.95
CA VAL A 142 -10.00 -7.98 19.77
C VAL A 142 -9.52 -6.57 19.44
N ASP A 143 -8.59 -6.01 20.23
CA ASP A 143 -8.05 -4.64 20.12
C ASP A 143 -6.80 -4.52 19.22
N PRO A 144 -6.92 -4.15 17.92
CA PRO A 144 -5.78 -3.77 17.10
C PRO A 144 -5.65 -2.25 16.90
N GLY A 145 -4.40 -1.80 16.79
CA GLY A 145 -4.05 -0.51 16.20
C GLY A 145 -3.19 -0.71 14.95
N LEU A 146 -3.45 0.02 13.87
CA LEU A 146 -2.66 -0.04 12.65
C LEU A 146 -2.34 1.37 12.14
N LEU A 147 -1.06 1.67 11.97
CA LEU A 147 -0.56 2.90 11.37
C LEU A 147 0.15 2.57 10.06
N GLU A 148 -0.23 3.27 8.99
CA GLU A 148 0.29 3.06 7.64
C GLU A 148 0.68 4.40 7.00
N ALA A 149 1.73 4.38 6.19
CA ALA A 149 2.00 5.48 5.26
C ALA A 149 1.11 5.29 4.01
N ALA A 150 0.33 6.32 3.70
CA ALA A 150 -0.31 6.51 2.41
C ALA A 150 0.66 7.26 1.47
N ALA A 151 0.30 7.37 0.19
CA ALA A 151 1.10 8.11 -0.78
C ALA A 151 1.20 9.61 -0.39
N GLY A 152 2.33 10.25 -0.74
CA GLY A 152 2.49 11.70 -0.62
C GLY A 152 2.59 12.25 0.80
N ASN A 153 3.33 11.58 1.68
CA ASN A 153 3.54 12.00 3.08
C ASN A 153 2.24 12.11 3.90
N GLN A 154 1.23 11.31 3.53
CA GLN A 154 -0.01 11.14 4.27
C GLN A 154 0.11 9.90 5.16
N TYR A 155 -0.45 9.96 6.35
CA TYR A 155 -0.49 8.81 7.26
C TYR A 155 -1.93 8.50 7.64
N LYS A 156 -2.21 7.21 7.76
CA LYS A 156 -3.49 6.67 8.18
C LYS A 156 -3.30 5.83 9.43
N LEU A 157 -3.96 6.23 10.50
CA LEU A 157 -4.03 5.48 11.75
C LEU A 157 -5.46 4.96 11.95
N ARG A 158 -5.60 3.66 12.16
CA ARG A 158 -6.85 3.00 12.53
C ARG A 158 -6.74 2.46 13.93
N VAL A 159 -7.71 2.77 14.77
CA VAL A 159 -7.77 2.32 16.15
C VAL A 159 -9.13 1.67 16.39
N TYR A 160 -9.12 0.40 16.77
CA TYR A 160 -10.28 -0.33 17.22
C TYR A 160 -9.95 -1.11 18.49
N PRO A 161 -10.89 -1.22 19.44
CA PRO A 161 -12.06 -0.39 19.67
C PRO A 161 -11.68 0.95 20.33
N ILE A 162 -12.51 1.98 20.15
CA ILE A 162 -12.63 3.08 21.11
C ILE A 162 -13.84 2.74 22.00
N PRO A 163 -13.62 2.40 23.30
CA PRO A 163 -14.68 1.88 24.17
C PRO A 163 -15.88 2.82 24.30
N ALA A 164 -17.08 2.27 24.48
CA ALA A 164 -18.29 3.05 24.74
C ALA A 164 -18.14 3.85 26.04
N MET A 165 -18.47 5.15 26.03
CA MET A 165 -18.30 6.04 27.19
C MET A 165 -16.89 5.98 27.82
N GLY A 166 -15.87 5.65 27.02
CA GLY A 166 -14.52 5.38 27.48
C GLY A 166 -13.45 6.12 26.69
N GLU A 167 -12.22 6.01 27.17
CA GLU A 167 -11.06 6.66 26.59
C GLU A 167 -10.09 5.66 25.95
N ARG A 168 -9.34 6.14 24.96
CA ARG A 168 -8.21 5.44 24.35
C ARG A 168 -7.03 6.40 24.23
N ARG A 169 -5.83 5.97 24.67
CA ARG A 169 -4.60 6.76 24.52
C ARG A 169 -3.82 6.30 23.30
N VAL A 170 -3.38 7.26 22.51
CA VAL A 170 -2.62 7.07 21.28
C VAL A 170 -1.37 7.93 21.35
N VAL A 171 -0.22 7.35 21.00
CA VAL A 171 1.06 8.09 20.95
C VAL A 171 1.66 7.93 19.56
N LEU A 172 2.11 9.04 18.98
CA LEU A 172 2.85 9.09 17.72
C LEU A 172 4.24 9.66 17.96
N SER A 173 5.26 9.06 17.35
CA SER A 173 6.62 9.60 17.32
C SER A 173 6.96 10.02 15.90
N ILE A 174 7.35 11.28 15.72
CA ILE A 174 7.62 11.91 14.41
C ILE A 174 9.03 12.46 14.43
N THR A 175 9.85 12.14 13.43
CA THR A 175 11.15 12.79 13.22
C THR A 175 11.06 13.80 12.08
N GLU A 176 11.76 14.91 12.19
CA GLU A 176 11.76 16.01 11.22
C GLU A 176 13.18 16.47 10.92
N THR A 177 13.52 16.61 9.63
CA THR A 177 14.63 17.47 9.21
C THR A 177 14.10 18.89 8.97
N LEU A 178 14.53 19.84 9.80
CA LEU A 178 14.05 21.23 9.80
C LEU A 178 14.39 21.94 8.49
N ALA A 179 13.39 22.53 7.84
CA ALA A 179 13.61 23.41 6.70
C ALA A 179 14.40 24.66 7.11
N ARG A 180 15.40 25.03 6.30
CA ARG A 180 16.16 26.26 6.52
C ARG A 180 15.54 27.46 5.85
N GLN A 181 15.50 28.56 6.58
CA GLN A 181 15.23 29.88 6.05
C GLN A 181 16.42 30.77 6.39
N ARG A 182 17.16 31.19 5.35
CA ARG A 182 18.43 31.92 5.49
C ARG A 182 19.39 31.11 6.40
N ASP A 183 19.84 31.69 7.50
CA ASP A 183 20.83 31.09 8.41
C ASP A 183 20.24 30.24 9.54
N ALA A 184 18.91 30.10 9.65
CA ALA A 184 18.27 29.33 10.72
C ALA A 184 17.45 28.13 10.20
N GLY A 185 17.50 27.01 10.92
CA GLY A 185 16.49 25.95 10.80
C GLY A 185 15.23 26.37 11.54
N VAL A 186 14.06 26.12 10.97
CA VAL A 186 12.78 26.57 11.55
C VAL A 186 11.95 25.37 11.95
N LEU A 187 11.78 25.17 13.26
CA LEU A 187 10.84 24.20 13.82
C LEU A 187 9.43 24.77 13.78
N ARG A 188 8.47 23.97 13.31
CA ARG A 188 7.06 24.33 13.18
C ARG A 188 6.18 23.27 13.82
N VAL A 189 5.59 23.61 14.96
CA VAL A 189 4.68 22.71 15.68
C VAL A 189 3.24 23.20 15.51
N PRO A 190 2.41 22.51 14.73
CA PRO A 190 1.00 22.85 14.62
C PRO A 190 0.29 22.52 15.94
N LEU A 191 -0.45 23.49 16.48
CA LEU A 191 -1.25 23.31 17.69
C LEU A 191 -2.75 23.39 17.39
N ALA A 192 -3.12 23.32 16.11
CA ALA A 192 -4.51 23.24 15.67
C ALA A 192 -5.01 21.80 15.61
N PHE A 193 -6.20 21.58 16.15
CA PHE A 193 -6.90 20.30 16.22
C PHE A 193 -8.31 20.47 15.64
N ALA A 194 -8.92 19.39 15.17
CA ALA A 194 -10.26 19.44 14.57
C ALA A 194 -11.37 19.84 15.56
N SER A 195 -11.12 19.71 16.87
CA SER A 195 -12.03 20.09 17.94
C SER A 195 -11.28 20.78 19.09
N THR A 196 -12.02 21.38 20.02
CA THR A 196 -11.46 21.88 21.29
C THR A 196 -10.74 20.75 22.04
N VAL A 197 -9.57 21.07 22.60
CA VAL A 197 -8.76 20.16 23.42
C VAL A 197 -8.98 20.48 24.89
N GLY A 198 -9.38 19.49 25.69
CA GLY A 198 -9.63 19.71 27.13
C GLY A 198 -8.39 20.24 27.86
N GLN A 199 -7.24 19.60 27.67
CA GLN A 199 -5.92 20.01 28.19
C GLN A 199 -4.84 19.89 27.11
N LEU A 200 -4.14 20.98 26.81
CA LEU A 200 -2.98 21.00 25.93
C LEU A 200 -1.71 21.22 26.74
N GLN A 201 -0.72 20.36 26.54
CA GLN A 201 0.64 20.53 27.04
C GLN A 201 1.63 20.48 25.87
N VAL A 202 2.57 21.42 25.82
CA VAL A 202 3.64 21.45 24.82
C VAL A 202 4.96 21.69 25.54
N SER A 203 5.98 20.91 25.21
CA SER A 203 7.37 21.13 25.59
C SER A 203 8.29 21.03 24.38
N VAL A 204 9.27 21.92 24.26
CA VAL A 204 10.30 21.87 23.22
C VAL A 204 11.66 22.02 23.89
N ARG A 205 12.56 21.06 23.70
CA ARG A 205 13.93 21.04 24.24
C ARG A 205 14.92 21.14 23.09
N ALA A 206 15.60 22.28 22.98
CA ALA A 206 16.67 22.51 22.02
C ALA A 206 18.03 22.20 22.66
N HIS A 207 18.50 20.98 22.46
CA HIS A 207 19.74 20.47 23.05
C HIS A 207 20.97 21.19 22.47
N GLY A 208 21.86 21.65 23.34
CA GLY A 208 23.09 22.34 22.98
C GLY A 208 22.91 23.74 22.38
N ALA A 209 21.68 24.25 22.28
CA ALA A 209 21.40 25.60 21.80
C ALA A 209 21.56 26.63 22.92
N ALA A 210 22.28 27.73 22.65
CA ALA A 210 22.33 28.86 23.57
C ALA A 210 21.12 29.80 23.35
N ARG A 211 20.79 30.64 24.34
CA ARG A 211 19.67 31.58 24.27
C ARG A 211 19.71 32.49 23.03
N GLN A 212 20.89 32.89 22.59
CA GLN A 212 21.14 33.75 21.43
C GLN A 212 20.93 33.05 20.08
N ASP A 213 20.99 31.72 20.07
CA ASP A 213 20.81 30.90 18.87
C ASP A 213 19.34 30.53 18.64
N VAL A 214 18.49 30.80 19.63
CA VAL A 214 17.06 30.45 19.62
C VAL A 214 16.22 31.72 19.54
N GLN A 215 15.43 31.84 18.49
CA GLN A 215 14.49 32.93 18.28
C GLN A 215 13.06 32.40 18.18
N LEU A 216 12.20 32.84 19.09
CA LEU A 216 10.76 32.56 19.00
C LEU A 216 10.17 33.46 17.91
N LEU A 217 9.77 32.88 16.79
CA LEU A 217 9.16 33.61 15.68
C LEU A 217 7.67 33.84 15.93
N GLN A 218 7.00 32.82 16.48
CA GLN A 218 5.57 32.86 16.77
C GLN A 218 5.22 31.84 17.86
N ALA A 219 4.32 32.20 18.77
CA ALA A 219 3.79 31.27 19.76
C ALA A 219 2.45 31.73 20.33
N PRO A 220 1.62 30.81 20.84
CA PRO A 220 0.46 31.18 21.66
C PRO A 220 0.84 32.00 22.89
N ALA A 221 -0.08 32.86 23.35
CA ALA A 221 0.10 33.64 24.57
C ALA A 221 0.34 32.74 25.80
N GLY A 222 1.28 33.13 26.68
CA GLY A 222 1.65 32.34 27.87
C GLY A 222 2.69 31.25 27.61
N THR A 223 3.29 31.22 26.42
CA THR A 223 4.45 30.35 26.13
C THR A 223 5.69 30.87 26.86
N GLY A 224 6.29 30.04 27.71
CA GLY A 224 7.55 30.35 28.40
C GLY A 224 8.76 29.80 27.64
N LEU A 225 9.86 30.54 27.60
CA LEU A 225 11.16 30.10 27.06
C LEU A 225 12.25 30.32 28.11
N ASN A 226 12.81 29.23 28.62
CA ASN A 226 13.75 29.21 29.73
C ASN A 226 15.04 28.47 29.34
N ALA A 227 16.14 28.75 30.03
CA ALA A 227 17.33 27.92 29.95
C ALA A 227 17.14 26.66 30.81
N GLY A 228 17.40 25.48 30.24
CA GLY A 228 17.42 24.20 30.92
C GLY A 228 18.85 23.69 31.14
N SER A 229 18.99 22.50 31.72
CA SER A 229 20.31 21.90 32.02
C SER A 229 21.11 21.50 30.78
N THR A 230 20.45 21.21 29.65
CA THR A 230 21.07 20.72 28.41
C THR A 230 20.90 21.66 27.22
N GLY A 231 20.31 22.85 27.41
CA GLY A 231 20.02 23.80 26.33
C GLY A 231 18.85 24.71 26.65
N MET A 232 18.05 25.05 25.64
CA MET A 232 16.85 25.88 25.80
C MET A 232 15.59 25.02 25.89
N GLU A 233 14.67 25.38 26.78
CA GLU A 233 13.38 24.71 26.95
C GLU A 233 12.23 25.71 26.80
N LEU A 234 11.22 25.31 26.02
CA LEU A 234 9.97 26.04 25.85
C LEU A 234 8.82 25.21 26.38
N SER A 235 7.90 25.84 27.10
CA SER A 235 6.72 25.16 27.66
C SER A 235 5.44 25.98 27.47
N LEU A 236 4.34 25.30 27.17
CA LEU A 236 3.00 25.87 27.09
C LEU A 236 2.00 24.89 27.71
N GLN A 237 1.11 25.40 28.56
CA GLN A 237 -0.03 24.67 29.08
C GLN A 237 -1.30 25.48 28.90
N LYS A 238 -2.37 24.84 28.42
CA LYS A 238 -3.68 25.46 28.19
C LYS A 238 -4.80 24.49 28.55
N ASN A 239 -5.87 25.03 29.13
CA ASN A 239 -7.12 24.32 29.34
C ASN A 239 -8.15 24.81 28.32
N GLN A 240 -9.02 23.91 27.85
CA GLN A 240 -10.04 24.20 26.82
C GLN A 240 -9.44 24.91 25.60
N TRP A 241 -8.32 24.38 25.11
CA TRP A 241 -7.58 24.97 24.01
C TRP A 241 -8.37 24.86 22.71
N GLN A 242 -8.63 26.01 22.10
CA GLN A 242 -9.12 26.12 20.73
C GLN A 242 -8.10 26.95 19.94
N ALA A 243 -7.47 26.34 18.96
CA ALA A 243 -6.42 27.01 18.20
C ALA A 243 -7.00 28.13 17.33
N PRO A 244 -6.34 29.30 17.28
CA PRO A 244 -6.65 30.32 16.28
C PRO A 244 -6.52 29.77 14.86
N GLN A 245 -7.38 30.25 13.95
CA GLN A 245 -7.32 29.87 12.54
C GLN A 245 -6.05 30.41 11.86
N GLY A 246 -5.53 29.64 10.90
CA GLY A 246 -4.37 30.03 10.10
C GLY A 246 -3.05 30.07 10.89
N PRO A 247 -2.10 30.94 10.48
CA PRO A 247 -0.78 31.11 11.11
C PRO A 247 -0.77 31.07 12.62
N ALA A 248 -1.66 31.80 13.29
CA ALA A 248 -1.65 32.00 14.74
C ALA A 248 -1.89 30.73 15.59
N GLY A 249 -2.36 29.63 14.97
CA GLY A 249 -2.47 28.32 15.60
C GLY A 249 -1.17 27.52 15.68
N TRP A 250 -0.02 28.12 15.34
CA TRP A 250 1.28 27.45 15.24
C TRP A 250 2.30 27.99 16.24
N LEU A 251 3.16 27.10 16.74
CA LEU A 251 4.39 27.44 17.46
C LEU A 251 5.58 27.36 16.49
N GLN A 252 6.41 28.39 16.47
CA GLN A 252 7.57 28.49 15.58
C GLN A 252 8.83 28.96 16.29
N LEU A 253 9.89 28.19 16.10
CA LEU A 253 11.20 28.43 16.70
C LEU A 253 12.28 28.39 15.61
N ALA A 254 13.04 29.46 15.48
CA ALA A 254 14.23 29.51 14.63
C ALA A 254 15.49 29.17 15.45
N LEU A 255 16.29 28.25 14.93
CA LEU A 255 17.57 27.81 15.49
C LEU A 255 18.71 28.21 14.55
N ARG A 256 19.57 29.14 14.99
CA ARG A 256 20.69 29.67 14.21
C ARG A 256 21.84 28.67 14.10
N ARG A 257 22.68 28.83 13.07
CA ARG A 257 23.93 28.06 12.95
C ARG A 257 24.89 28.39 14.08
N THR A 258 25.49 27.34 14.62
CA THR A 258 26.63 27.44 15.53
C THR A 258 27.97 27.40 14.80
N GLY A 259 28.00 26.99 13.52
CA GLY A 259 29.20 26.81 12.71
C GLY A 259 30.06 25.60 13.10
N LYS A 260 29.62 24.82 14.10
CA LYS A 260 30.33 23.64 14.60
C LYS A 260 29.65 22.37 14.09
N PRO A 261 30.41 21.28 13.85
CA PRO A 261 29.82 19.98 13.59
C PRO A 261 28.89 19.55 14.73
N GLN A 262 27.77 18.94 14.38
CA GLN A 262 26.78 18.45 15.34
C GLN A 262 26.64 16.95 15.13
N VAL A 263 26.77 16.16 16.20
CA VAL A 263 26.74 14.70 16.13
C VAL A 263 25.92 14.14 17.28
N MET A 264 24.96 13.28 16.96
CA MET A 264 24.20 12.48 17.91
C MET A 264 24.66 11.02 17.84
N VAL A 265 24.72 10.35 19.00
CA VAL A 265 25.05 8.93 19.14
C VAL A 265 24.00 8.27 20.03
N GLY A 266 23.58 7.07 19.65
CA GLY A 266 22.50 6.35 20.31
C GLY A 266 22.49 4.87 19.94
N GLU A 267 21.78 4.07 20.72
CA GLU A 267 21.74 2.62 20.55
C GLU A 267 20.37 2.16 20.06
N THR A 268 20.36 1.18 19.17
CA THR A 268 19.13 0.53 18.68
C THR A 268 19.43 -0.92 18.34
N ALA A 269 18.58 -1.84 18.83
CA ALA A 269 18.72 -3.27 18.60
C ALA A 269 20.14 -3.81 18.93
N GLY A 270 20.74 -3.36 20.03
CA GLY A 270 22.07 -3.79 20.48
C GLY A 270 23.25 -3.24 19.65
N LYS A 271 23.01 -2.25 18.80
CA LYS A 271 24.03 -1.59 17.97
C LYS A 271 24.06 -0.09 18.22
N THR A 272 25.24 0.50 18.08
CA THR A 272 25.44 1.94 18.23
C THR A 272 25.41 2.62 16.86
N PHE A 273 24.59 3.65 16.73
CA PHE A 273 24.45 4.46 15.52
C PHE A 273 24.81 5.91 15.80
N PHE A 274 25.25 6.61 14.76
CA PHE A 274 25.42 8.05 14.78
C PHE A 274 24.66 8.72 13.64
N ALA A 275 24.29 9.98 13.85
CA ALA A 275 23.91 10.90 12.80
C ALA A 275 24.61 12.23 13.05
N GLY A 276 25.22 12.81 12.03
CA GLY A 276 26.02 14.01 12.19
C GLY A 276 26.04 14.91 10.97
N GLN A 277 26.44 16.16 11.20
CA GLN A 277 26.35 17.24 10.24
C GLN A 277 27.57 18.13 10.26
N ILE A 278 27.97 18.59 9.08
CA ILE A 278 29.06 19.55 8.89
C ILE A 278 28.61 20.69 7.97
N ASP A 279 28.98 21.91 8.33
CA ASP A 279 28.73 23.11 7.52
C ASP A 279 29.67 23.16 6.32
N VAL A 280 29.12 23.35 5.12
CA VAL A 280 29.85 23.39 3.84
C VAL A 280 29.23 24.43 2.91
N ARG A 281 30.05 25.24 2.25
CA ARG A 281 29.59 26.17 1.20
C ARG A 281 29.52 25.44 -0.14
N ASP A 282 28.41 25.59 -0.87
CA ASP A 282 28.15 24.82 -2.11
C ASP A 282 28.82 25.39 -3.38
N GLU A 283 29.16 26.68 -3.40
CA GLU A 283 29.85 27.34 -4.54
C GLU A 283 29.23 27.01 -5.92
N PRO A 284 27.91 27.16 -6.14
CA PRO A 284 27.27 26.64 -7.33
C PRO A 284 27.72 27.37 -8.62
N VAL A 285 27.90 26.61 -9.69
CA VAL A 285 28.23 27.08 -11.05
C VAL A 285 27.09 26.75 -12.03
N ARG A 286 27.04 27.50 -13.14
CA ARG A 286 26.04 27.27 -14.19
C ARG A 286 26.35 26.00 -14.98
N ARG A 287 25.32 25.21 -15.28
CA ARG A 287 25.42 24.04 -16.16
C ARG A 287 25.64 24.45 -17.63
N PRO A 288 26.25 23.59 -18.44
CA PRO A 288 26.21 23.74 -19.90
C PRO A 288 24.76 23.86 -20.39
N ALA A 289 24.49 24.78 -21.32
CA ALA A 289 23.16 24.95 -21.88
C ALA A 289 22.83 23.78 -22.83
N PRO A 290 21.76 23.01 -22.60
CA PRO A 290 21.41 21.89 -23.45
C PRO A 290 20.95 22.37 -24.84
N SER A 291 21.32 21.61 -25.86
CA SER A 291 20.86 21.76 -27.25
C SER A 291 19.74 20.76 -27.59
N HIS A 292 19.74 19.60 -26.92
CA HIS A 292 18.73 18.56 -27.04
C HIS A 292 18.23 18.11 -25.66
N ILE A 293 16.93 18.25 -25.42
CA ILE A 293 16.26 17.86 -24.17
C ILE A 293 15.29 16.72 -24.44
N ALA A 294 15.29 15.70 -23.58
CA ALA A 294 14.14 14.80 -23.46
C ALA A 294 13.18 15.32 -22.38
N LEU A 295 11.91 15.50 -22.72
CA LEU A 295 10.86 15.83 -21.76
C LEU A 295 10.00 14.59 -21.54
N VAL A 296 10.16 13.95 -20.40
CA VAL A 296 9.29 12.87 -19.92
C VAL A 296 8.12 13.52 -19.19
N TRP A 297 6.92 13.38 -19.73
CA TRP A 297 5.69 13.94 -19.22
C TRP A 297 4.77 12.82 -18.73
N ASP A 298 4.61 12.70 -17.42
CA ASP A 298 3.64 11.79 -16.82
C ASP A 298 2.23 12.30 -17.07
N ALA A 299 1.45 11.54 -17.82
CA ALA A 299 0.07 11.87 -18.15
C ALA A 299 -0.92 10.86 -17.53
N SER A 300 -0.54 10.16 -16.45
CA SER A 300 -1.47 9.33 -15.69
C SER A 300 -2.60 10.14 -15.05
N ALA A 301 -3.62 9.46 -14.53
CA ALA A 301 -4.73 10.14 -13.87
C ALA A 301 -4.30 10.87 -12.57
N SER A 302 -3.36 10.32 -11.79
CA SER A 302 -2.83 10.99 -10.58
C SER A 302 -2.03 12.24 -10.93
N ALA A 303 -1.39 12.26 -12.10
CA ALA A 303 -0.58 13.36 -12.59
C ALA A 303 -1.39 14.62 -12.97
N ALA A 304 -2.73 14.59 -12.94
CA ALA A 304 -3.57 15.74 -13.29
C ALA A 304 -3.25 17.03 -12.50
N ALA A 305 -2.71 16.89 -11.28
CA ALA A 305 -2.28 18.02 -10.46
C ALA A 305 -0.99 18.71 -10.94
N GLN A 306 -0.29 18.16 -11.94
CA GLN A 306 1.00 18.67 -12.44
C GLN A 306 0.92 19.97 -13.25
N ALA A 307 -0.26 20.54 -13.50
CA ALA A 307 -0.41 21.81 -14.24
C ALA A 307 0.45 22.97 -13.67
N ARG A 308 0.82 22.92 -12.39
CA ARG A 308 1.69 23.88 -11.70
C ARG A 308 3.13 23.92 -12.22
N VAL A 309 3.56 22.93 -13.00
CA VAL A 309 4.94 22.83 -13.52
C VAL A 309 5.20 23.70 -14.75
N LEU A 310 4.16 24.10 -15.49
CA LEU A 310 4.33 24.85 -16.74
C LEU A 310 5.06 26.19 -16.53
N PRO A 311 4.76 27.01 -15.50
CA PRO A 311 5.52 28.23 -15.23
C PRO A 311 7.01 27.98 -14.92
N VAL A 312 7.35 26.87 -14.25
CA VAL A 312 8.76 26.50 -13.98
C VAL A 312 9.48 26.17 -15.29
N LEU A 313 8.84 25.38 -16.15
CA LEU A 313 9.36 25.04 -17.47
C LEU A 313 9.53 26.30 -18.33
N GLU A 314 8.55 27.20 -18.35
CA GLU A 314 8.62 28.48 -19.05
C GLU A 314 9.83 29.30 -18.58
N ALA A 315 9.98 29.46 -17.26
CA ALA A 315 11.09 30.19 -16.67
C ALA A 315 12.45 29.56 -17.04
N TYR A 316 12.54 28.23 -17.12
CA TYR A 316 13.74 27.52 -17.54
C TYR A 316 14.07 27.75 -19.02
N PHE A 317 13.14 27.48 -19.94
CA PHE A 317 13.36 27.68 -21.38
C PHE A 317 13.66 29.15 -21.71
N ARG A 318 13.00 30.09 -21.04
CA ARG A 318 13.30 31.52 -21.14
C ARG A 318 14.76 31.84 -20.77
N LYS A 319 15.29 31.25 -19.70
CA LYS A 319 16.68 31.46 -19.24
C LYS A 319 17.73 30.72 -20.09
N LEU A 320 17.35 29.71 -20.87
CA LEU A 320 18.25 29.08 -21.85
C LEU A 320 18.60 30.04 -22.99
N GLY A 321 17.63 30.84 -23.46
CA GLY A 321 17.86 31.91 -24.43
C GLY A 321 18.30 31.45 -25.83
N GLN A 322 18.22 30.14 -26.12
CA GLN A 322 18.57 29.53 -27.40
C GLN A 322 17.49 28.55 -27.86
N PRO A 323 17.38 28.24 -29.16
CA PRO A 323 16.53 27.17 -29.65
C PRO A 323 16.99 25.82 -29.09
N VAL A 324 16.03 24.97 -28.69
CA VAL A 324 16.29 23.64 -28.14
C VAL A 324 15.48 22.60 -28.89
N LYS A 325 16.13 21.53 -29.35
CA LYS A 325 15.46 20.32 -29.85
C LYS A 325 14.84 19.60 -28.65
N LEU A 326 13.56 19.27 -28.73
CA LEU A 326 12.82 18.62 -27.65
C LEU A 326 12.27 17.27 -28.13
N SER A 327 12.65 16.20 -27.44
CA SER A 327 12.03 14.88 -27.56
C SER A 327 10.99 14.72 -26.46
N LEU A 328 9.71 14.85 -26.79
CA LEU A 328 8.59 14.70 -25.86
C LEU A 328 8.17 13.24 -25.77
N LEU A 329 8.27 12.67 -24.56
CA LEU A 329 7.86 11.32 -24.19
C LEU A 329 6.67 11.42 -23.24
N VAL A 330 5.47 11.05 -23.69
CA VAL A 330 4.29 10.96 -22.83
C VAL A 330 4.25 9.56 -22.22
N VAL A 331 4.14 9.49 -20.89
CA VAL A 331 4.13 8.24 -20.12
C VAL A 331 2.78 8.06 -19.45
N ARG A 332 2.24 6.84 -19.56
CA ARG A 332 1.00 6.38 -18.92
C ARG A 332 1.20 4.90 -18.52
N ASN A 333 0.21 4.04 -18.76
CA ASN A 333 0.34 2.58 -18.69
C ASN A 333 1.44 1.99 -19.59
N LYS A 334 1.88 2.77 -20.59
CA LYS A 334 3.08 2.58 -21.40
C LYS A 334 3.61 3.94 -21.87
N ALA A 335 4.86 3.99 -22.33
CA ALA A 335 5.37 5.14 -23.07
C ALA A 335 4.73 5.23 -24.47
N GLU A 336 4.32 6.42 -24.87
CA GLU A 336 3.87 6.72 -26.23
C GLU A 336 5.05 6.98 -27.18
N ALA A 337 4.77 7.04 -28.48
CA ALA A 337 5.79 7.33 -29.48
C ALA A 337 6.40 8.73 -29.26
N VAL A 338 7.73 8.83 -29.38
CA VAL A 338 8.48 10.08 -29.14
C VAL A 338 8.08 11.13 -30.18
N ARG A 339 7.70 12.32 -29.72
CA ARG A 339 7.42 13.48 -30.58
C ARG A 339 8.60 14.45 -30.57
N SER A 340 9.09 14.83 -31.75
CA SER A 340 10.16 15.81 -31.90
C SER A 340 9.59 17.21 -32.10
N LEU A 341 9.96 18.15 -31.24
CA LEU A 341 9.56 19.56 -31.26
C LEU A 341 10.80 20.45 -31.21
N THR A 342 10.66 21.72 -31.56
CA THR A 342 11.70 22.74 -31.33
C THR A 342 11.12 23.87 -30.51
N VAL A 343 11.74 24.18 -29.37
CA VAL A 343 11.32 25.30 -28.52
C VAL A 343 12.24 26.48 -28.82
N ALA A 344 11.73 27.46 -29.55
CA ALA A 344 12.47 28.69 -29.83
C ALA A 344 12.40 29.67 -28.63
N PRO A 345 13.38 30.58 -28.47
CA PRO A 345 13.33 31.60 -27.42
C PRO A 345 12.03 32.41 -27.48
N GLY A 346 11.33 32.51 -26.34
CA GLY A 346 10.05 33.22 -26.25
C GLY A 346 8.84 32.51 -26.87
N ARG A 347 9.00 31.27 -27.38
CA ARG A 347 7.93 30.45 -27.98
C ARG A 347 7.52 29.26 -27.11
N PHE A 348 7.65 29.37 -25.78
CA PHE A 348 7.28 28.28 -24.87
C PHE A 348 5.77 27.95 -24.90
N GLU A 349 4.93 28.94 -25.20
CA GLU A 349 3.47 28.76 -25.23
C GLU A 349 3.03 27.65 -26.20
N GLU A 350 3.73 27.47 -27.32
CA GLU A 350 3.46 26.40 -28.29
C GLU A 350 3.66 25.00 -27.67
N LEU A 351 4.69 24.84 -26.81
CA LEU A 351 4.88 23.61 -26.03
C LEU A 351 3.83 23.50 -24.92
N ALA A 352 3.52 24.60 -24.24
CA ALA A 352 2.53 24.60 -23.16
C ALA A 352 1.14 24.18 -23.65
N ASP A 353 0.75 24.59 -24.87
CA ASP A 353 -0.49 24.15 -25.53
C ASP A 353 -0.49 22.65 -25.82
N VAL A 354 0.63 22.11 -26.33
CA VAL A 354 0.78 20.66 -26.55
C VAL A 354 0.61 19.89 -25.24
N LEU A 355 1.26 20.35 -24.16
CA LEU A 355 1.19 19.69 -22.86
C LEU A 355 -0.20 19.81 -22.21
N ARG A 356 -0.88 20.96 -22.35
CA ARG A 356 -2.27 21.15 -21.88
C ARG A 356 -3.27 20.30 -22.62
N ALA A 357 -3.03 20.01 -23.89
CA ALA A 357 -3.89 19.17 -24.71
C ALA A 357 -3.78 17.67 -24.37
N GLU A 358 -2.74 17.25 -23.64
CA GLU A 358 -2.60 15.87 -23.19
C GLU A 358 -3.64 15.54 -22.10
N PRO A 359 -4.57 14.59 -22.34
CA PRO A 359 -5.52 14.20 -21.30
C PRO A 359 -4.77 13.44 -20.20
N PHE A 360 -5.04 13.70 -18.93
CA PHE A 360 -4.48 12.89 -17.84
C PHE A 360 -5.31 11.61 -17.68
N ASP A 361 -4.82 10.44 -18.08
CA ASP A 361 -5.57 9.17 -18.16
C ASP A 361 -4.65 7.95 -18.12
N GLY A 362 -5.10 6.92 -17.40
CA GLY A 362 -4.41 5.64 -17.23
C GLY A 362 -3.43 5.64 -16.07
N SER A 363 -2.69 4.54 -15.94
CA SER A 363 -1.68 4.32 -14.90
C SER A 363 -0.34 5.02 -15.19
N SER A 364 0.65 4.88 -14.30
CA SER A 364 2.04 5.35 -14.48
C SER A 364 3.02 4.17 -14.56
N ASN A 365 3.60 3.93 -15.74
CA ASN A 365 4.57 2.88 -16.03
C ASN A 365 5.85 3.43 -16.69
N PHE A 366 6.96 3.38 -15.95
CA PHE A 366 8.27 3.93 -16.34
C PHE A 366 9.31 2.82 -16.64
N ASP A 367 8.84 1.60 -16.95
CA ASP A 367 9.72 0.45 -17.17
C ASP A 367 10.59 0.61 -18.42
N ASP A 368 10.02 1.16 -19.49
CA ASP A 368 10.68 1.37 -20.77
C ASP A 368 10.48 2.82 -21.24
N LEU A 369 11.55 3.61 -21.14
CA LEU A 369 11.60 5.01 -21.58
C LEU A 369 12.46 5.11 -22.84
N PRO A 370 11.87 5.32 -24.04
CA PRO A 370 12.62 5.41 -25.30
C PRO A 370 13.34 6.76 -25.45
N ILE A 371 14.21 7.10 -24.49
CA ILE A 371 14.95 8.36 -24.47
C ILE A 371 16.09 8.28 -25.51
N PRO A 372 16.21 9.27 -26.43
CA PRO A 372 17.31 9.28 -27.40
C PRO A 372 18.69 9.37 -26.72
N ALA A 373 19.67 8.69 -27.30
CA ALA A 373 21.02 8.61 -26.73
C ALA A 373 21.81 9.94 -26.78
N ASP A 374 21.43 10.85 -27.69
CA ASP A 374 22.05 12.16 -27.94
C ASP A 374 21.46 13.30 -27.10
N VAL A 375 20.75 12.98 -26.02
CA VAL A 375 20.12 13.98 -25.13
C VAL A 375 21.14 14.55 -24.16
N ASP A 376 21.19 15.88 -24.05
CA ASP A 376 22.08 16.60 -23.13
C ASP A 376 21.51 16.65 -21.69
N THR A 377 20.19 16.64 -21.56
CA THR A 377 19.46 16.76 -20.28
C THR A 377 18.07 16.16 -20.41
N THR A 378 17.63 15.44 -19.39
CA THR A 378 16.26 14.94 -19.28
C THR A 378 15.49 15.80 -18.29
N LEU A 379 14.35 16.35 -18.71
CA LEU A 379 13.34 16.92 -17.82
C LEU A 379 12.31 15.82 -17.55
N MET A 380 12.07 15.50 -16.29
CA MET A 380 11.13 14.45 -15.90
C MET A 380 10.06 15.06 -15.00
N VAL A 381 8.85 15.20 -15.54
CA VAL A 381 7.68 15.72 -14.84
C VAL A 381 6.85 14.53 -14.38
N THR A 382 6.85 14.27 -13.07
CA THR A 382 6.15 13.14 -12.44
C THR A 382 6.00 13.40 -10.95
N ASP A 383 5.03 12.76 -10.31
CA ASP A 383 4.89 12.69 -8.85
C ASP A 383 5.73 11.54 -8.23
N GLY A 384 6.38 10.72 -9.05
CA GLY A 384 7.18 9.59 -8.59
C GLY A 384 6.38 8.40 -8.05
N LEU A 385 5.08 8.35 -8.30
CA LEU A 385 4.21 7.23 -7.91
C LEU A 385 3.96 6.32 -9.12
N MET A 386 4.66 5.19 -9.18
CA MET A 386 4.49 4.22 -10.26
C MET A 386 3.46 3.18 -9.84
N THR A 387 2.37 3.11 -10.61
CA THR A 387 1.17 2.36 -10.25
C THR A 387 1.07 1.05 -11.03
N ASP A 388 1.79 0.94 -12.15
CA ASP A 388 1.84 -0.21 -13.05
C ASP A 388 3.29 -0.61 -13.39
N GLY A 389 3.47 -1.73 -14.08
CA GLY A 389 4.79 -2.27 -14.42
C GLY A 389 5.61 -2.70 -13.19
N LYS A 390 6.94 -2.57 -13.26
CA LYS A 390 7.88 -2.93 -12.17
C LYS A 390 7.93 -1.91 -11.03
N LYS A 391 7.12 -0.85 -11.12
CA LYS A 391 7.02 0.20 -10.10
C LYS A 391 8.35 0.87 -9.76
N SER A 392 9.25 1.00 -10.74
CA SER A 392 10.50 1.76 -10.64
C SER A 392 10.67 2.68 -11.85
N ILE A 393 11.58 3.64 -11.75
CA ILE A 393 11.95 4.50 -12.89
C ILE A 393 13.23 3.93 -13.49
N ARG A 394 13.13 3.24 -14.63
CA ARG A 394 14.28 2.61 -15.27
C ARG A 394 15.06 3.61 -16.13
N TYR A 395 15.80 4.51 -15.48
CA TYR A 395 16.65 5.49 -16.16
C TYR A 395 18.10 4.98 -16.31
N THR A 396 18.49 4.66 -17.54
CA THR A 396 19.81 4.05 -17.87
C THR A 396 20.78 5.00 -18.59
N HIS A 397 20.37 6.24 -18.85
CA HIS A 397 21.19 7.23 -19.57
C HIS A 397 22.13 7.99 -18.62
N THR A 398 23.15 8.63 -19.18
CA THR A 398 24.13 9.44 -18.43
C THR A 398 23.74 10.91 -18.29
N ALA A 399 22.77 11.38 -19.08
CA ALA A 399 22.32 12.77 -19.02
C ALA A 399 21.70 13.10 -17.64
N PRO A 400 21.96 14.29 -17.09
CA PRO A 400 21.36 14.73 -15.83
C PRO A 400 19.84 14.79 -15.92
N VAL A 401 19.15 14.35 -14.87
CA VAL A 401 17.67 14.37 -14.79
C VAL A 401 17.20 15.50 -13.89
N MET A 402 16.56 16.51 -14.48
CA MET A 402 15.83 17.53 -13.74
C MET A 402 14.43 17.00 -13.48
N VAL A 403 14.19 16.58 -12.25
CA VAL A 403 12.90 16.07 -11.81
C VAL A 403 12.05 17.25 -11.33
N ILE A 404 10.82 17.34 -11.81
CA ILE A 404 9.89 18.43 -11.50
C ILE A 404 8.59 17.81 -11.00
N ASN A 405 8.31 18.00 -9.71
CA ASN A 405 7.04 17.63 -9.11
C ASN A 405 6.11 18.86 -9.09
N GLY A 406 4.85 18.66 -9.45
CA GLY A 406 3.78 19.66 -9.26
C GLY A 406 2.61 19.15 -8.41
N ALA A 407 2.63 17.88 -8.01
CA ALA A 407 1.58 17.25 -7.23
C ALA A 407 1.80 17.47 -5.72
N ALA A 408 0.71 17.62 -4.96
CA ALA A 408 0.77 17.71 -3.50
C ALA A 408 1.18 16.38 -2.85
N SER A 409 0.89 15.27 -3.51
CA SER A 409 1.24 13.92 -3.07
C SER A 409 2.26 13.32 -4.06
N ALA A 410 3.50 13.14 -3.62
CA ALA A 410 4.60 12.62 -4.43
C ALA A 410 5.57 11.72 -3.63
N ASP A 411 6.25 10.79 -4.30
CA ASP A 411 7.38 10.03 -3.74
C ASP A 411 8.68 10.84 -3.87
N MET A 412 8.77 11.91 -3.07
CA MET A 412 9.90 12.84 -3.11
C MET A 412 11.24 12.17 -2.82
N ALA A 413 11.26 11.07 -2.05
CA ALA A 413 12.47 10.32 -1.77
C ALA A 413 13.03 9.68 -3.04
N ARG A 414 12.18 9.00 -3.82
CA ARG A 414 12.56 8.42 -5.11
C ARG A 414 13.01 9.48 -6.10
N LEU A 415 12.26 10.57 -6.21
CA LEU A 415 12.57 11.68 -7.11
C LEU A 415 13.91 12.35 -6.76
N ALA A 416 14.16 12.61 -5.48
CA ALA A 416 15.43 13.13 -4.99
C ALA A 416 16.60 12.20 -5.32
N ARG A 417 16.43 10.89 -5.13
CA ARG A 417 17.48 9.90 -5.46
C ARG A 417 17.78 9.83 -6.95
N LEU A 418 16.77 9.86 -7.81
CA LEU A 418 16.98 9.90 -9.26
C LEU A 418 17.74 11.15 -9.70
N ALA A 419 17.33 12.32 -9.21
CA ALA A 419 18.02 13.59 -9.47
C ALA A 419 19.45 13.58 -8.92
N ASP A 420 19.68 12.95 -7.78
CA ASP A 420 20.99 12.83 -7.18
C ASP A 420 21.89 11.89 -7.97
N ARG A 421 21.49 10.65 -8.26
CA ARG A 421 22.33 9.67 -8.96
C ARG A 421 22.77 10.17 -10.34
N THR A 422 21.94 10.96 -11.01
CA THR A 422 22.20 11.49 -12.36
C THR A 422 22.89 12.87 -12.34
N GLY A 423 23.09 13.48 -11.17
CA GLY A 423 23.65 14.83 -11.08
C GLY A 423 22.71 15.95 -11.55
N GLY A 424 21.41 15.67 -11.72
CA GLY A 424 20.37 16.58 -12.22
C GLY A 424 19.84 17.60 -11.21
N ALA A 425 18.54 17.71 -10.93
CA ALA A 425 18.01 18.58 -9.88
C ALA A 425 16.60 18.12 -9.49
N LEU A 426 16.15 18.40 -8.27
CA LEU A 426 14.76 18.22 -7.88
C LEU A 426 14.12 19.59 -7.70
N VAL A 427 12.98 19.80 -8.34
CA VAL A 427 12.16 21.00 -8.23
C VAL A 427 10.78 20.61 -7.75
N ASP A 428 10.32 21.25 -6.67
CA ASP A 428 8.95 21.14 -6.20
C ASP A 428 8.20 22.44 -6.52
N ALA A 429 7.39 22.40 -7.58
CA ALA A 429 6.61 23.54 -8.06
C ALA A 429 5.48 23.94 -7.08
N ALA A 430 5.16 23.13 -6.06
CA ALA A 430 4.23 23.50 -5.01
C ALA A 430 4.89 24.40 -3.93
N LEU A 431 6.22 24.32 -3.79
CA LEU A 431 6.97 25.00 -2.73
C LEU A 431 7.87 26.13 -3.24
N GLN A 432 8.33 26.04 -4.49
CA GLN A 432 9.29 26.97 -5.08
C GLN A 432 8.61 27.88 -6.09
N SER A 433 9.08 29.13 -6.18
CA SER A 433 8.68 30.02 -7.28
C SER A 433 9.25 29.52 -8.62
N PRO A 434 8.63 29.88 -9.76
CA PRO A 434 9.12 29.49 -11.09
C PRO A 434 10.60 29.83 -11.33
N ASP A 435 11.05 31.00 -10.90
CA ASP A 435 12.44 31.43 -11.07
C ASP A 435 13.42 30.67 -10.15
N GLU A 436 13.02 30.32 -8.92
CA GLU A 436 13.82 29.48 -8.02
C GLU A 436 13.96 28.06 -8.57
N GLY A 437 12.86 27.47 -9.07
CA GLY A 437 12.88 26.17 -9.73
C GLY A 437 13.78 26.15 -10.96
N ALA A 438 13.63 27.14 -11.86
CA ALA A 438 14.51 27.28 -13.02
C ALA A 438 15.98 27.45 -12.63
N GLN A 439 16.27 28.24 -11.59
CA GLN A 439 17.63 28.41 -11.08
C GLN A 439 18.21 27.09 -10.55
N ALA A 440 17.43 26.30 -9.80
CA ALA A 440 17.87 25.00 -9.30
C ALA A 440 18.26 24.04 -10.44
N MET A 441 17.53 24.06 -11.56
CA MET A 441 17.84 23.24 -12.74
C MET A 441 19.04 23.74 -13.53
N LEU A 442 19.35 25.04 -13.49
CA LEU A 442 20.47 25.65 -14.22
C LEU A 442 21.80 25.58 -13.47
N MET A 443 21.78 25.30 -12.17
CA MET A 443 22.96 25.34 -11.32
C MET A 443 23.37 23.95 -10.84
N GLN A 444 24.67 23.79 -10.56
CA GLN A 444 25.27 22.60 -9.96
C GLN A 444 26.43 23.01 -9.06
N GLY A 445 26.68 22.25 -7.98
CA GLY A 445 27.71 22.56 -7.00
C GLY A 445 28.44 21.31 -6.52
N TRP A 446 28.97 21.37 -5.30
CA TRP A 446 29.71 20.26 -4.71
C TRP A 446 28.82 19.03 -4.50
N ARG A 447 29.40 17.85 -4.75
CA ARG A 447 28.71 16.56 -4.60
C ARG A 447 29.57 15.54 -3.88
N ILE A 448 28.94 14.78 -2.98
CA ILE A 448 29.51 13.63 -2.29
C ILE A 448 29.74 12.53 -3.33
N THR A 449 30.98 12.07 -3.43
CA THR A 449 31.40 10.98 -4.31
C THR A 449 31.83 9.74 -3.53
N LYS A 450 32.23 9.90 -2.26
CA LYS A 450 32.61 8.79 -1.38
C LYS A 450 32.35 9.16 0.09
N LEU A 451 31.85 8.19 0.85
CA LEU A 451 31.85 8.18 2.31
C LEU A 451 32.72 6.99 2.75
N ASP A 452 33.65 7.21 3.66
CA ASP A 452 34.58 6.17 4.11
C ASP A 452 34.91 6.30 5.60
N SER A 453 35.17 5.18 6.25
CA SER A 453 35.60 5.12 7.65
C SER A 453 36.17 3.75 7.99
N LEU A 454 37.19 3.71 8.85
CA LEU A 454 37.74 2.48 9.41
C LEU A 454 37.00 2.00 10.66
N SER A 455 36.22 2.88 11.30
CA SER A 455 35.59 2.67 12.61
C SER A 455 34.06 2.90 12.59
N ALA A 456 33.49 3.07 11.39
CA ALA A 456 32.07 3.11 11.15
C ALA A 456 31.75 2.38 9.83
N ARG A 457 30.54 1.83 9.72
CA ARG A 457 30.05 1.14 8.52
C ARG A 457 28.62 1.55 8.19
N GLN A 458 28.14 1.09 7.04
CA GLN A 458 26.78 1.40 6.54
C GLN A 458 26.54 2.92 6.47
N LEU A 459 27.55 3.66 6.04
CA LEU A 459 27.49 5.11 5.94
C LEU A 459 26.46 5.51 4.88
N VAL A 460 25.61 6.48 5.22
CA VAL A 460 24.57 6.98 4.32
C VAL A 460 24.44 8.49 4.46
N ALA A 461 24.15 9.16 3.34
CA ALA A 461 23.72 10.55 3.30
C ALA A 461 22.30 10.63 2.69
N PRO A 462 21.42 11.52 3.19
CA PRO A 462 20.08 11.68 2.66
C PRO A 462 20.09 12.20 1.22
N THR A 463 21.13 12.94 0.84
CA THR A 463 21.39 13.44 -0.51
C THR A 463 22.89 13.44 -0.77
N THR A 464 23.27 13.38 -2.05
CA THR A 464 24.65 13.52 -2.51
C THR A 464 25.08 14.97 -2.71
N ARG A 465 24.17 15.94 -2.63
CA ARG A 465 24.48 17.37 -2.81
C ARG A 465 24.71 18.06 -1.48
N ILE A 466 25.31 19.24 -1.54
CA ILE A 466 25.22 20.16 -0.41
C ILE A 466 23.78 20.66 -0.33
N SER A 467 23.07 20.25 0.73
CA SER A 467 21.71 20.70 0.99
C SER A 467 21.72 21.72 2.09
N GLN A 468 21.09 22.86 1.84
CA GLN A 468 20.97 23.97 2.79
C GLN A 468 22.33 24.33 3.43
N GLY A 469 23.43 24.32 2.67
CA GLY A 469 24.79 24.65 3.13
C GLY A 469 25.38 23.69 4.17
N ARG A 470 24.97 22.41 4.14
CA ARG A 470 25.46 21.34 5.02
C ARG A 470 25.60 20.02 4.28
N ILE A 471 26.34 19.12 4.91
CA ILE A 471 26.33 17.69 4.62
C ILE A 471 25.89 16.95 5.87
N SER A 472 24.95 16.02 5.70
CA SER A 472 24.47 15.13 6.74
C SER A 472 24.90 13.69 6.44
N VAL A 473 25.42 13.00 7.45
CA VAL A 473 25.88 11.61 7.34
C VAL A 473 25.44 10.82 8.57
N ALA A 474 24.98 9.60 8.37
CA ALA A 474 24.68 8.64 9.44
C ALA A 474 25.37 7.31 9.17
N GLY A 475 25.50 6.49 10.21
CA GLY A 475 26.10 5.16 10.09
C GLY A 475 26.09 4.38 11.39
N GLU A 476 26.51 3.12 11.30
CA GLU A 476 26.71 2.22 12.44
C GLU A 476 28.15 2.38 12.94
N LEU A 477 28.33 2.66 14.23
CA LEU A 477 29.65 2.74 14.87
C LEU A 477 30.18 1.34 15.18
N LEU A 478 31.47 1.14 14.94
CA LEU A 478 32.19 -0.10 15.28
C LEU A 478 32.98 0.02 16.60
N ASP A 479 33.21 1.25 17.06
CA ASP A 479 33.93 1.60 18.28
C ASP A 479 33.24 2.79 18.96
N SER A 480 33.69 3.14 20.16
CA SER A 480 33.31 4.31 20.96
C SER A 480 33.50 5.67 20.26
N SER A 481 34.29 5.72 19.19
CA SER A 481 34.51 6.90 18.37
C SER A 481 34.71 6.54 16.91
N ALA A 482 34.44 7.49 16.02
CA ALA A 482 34.76 7.32 14.61
C ALA A 482 35.18 8.60 13.89
N ARG A 483 36.03 8.42 12.87
CA ARG A 483 36.30 9.42 11.86
C ARG A 483 35.64 9.01 10.56
N VAL A 484 34.80 9.86 10.00
CA VAL A 484 34.16 9.66 8.69
C VAL A 484 34.73 10.66 7.70
N ASP A 485 35.39 10.17 6.66
CA ASP A 485 35.90 10.98 5.56
C ASP A 485 34.85 11.10 4.45
N ILE A 486 34.54 12.33 4.07
CA ILE A 486 33.52 12.71 3.09
C ILE A 486 34.23 13.32 1.90
N THR A 487 34.31 12.60 0.78
CA THR A 487 34.97 13.07 -0.44
C THR A 487 33.97 13.78 -1.34
N LEU A 488 34.28 15.02 -1.69
CA LEU A 488 33.50 15.90 -2.55
C LEU A 488 34.19 16.10 -3.89
N ALA A 489 33.39 16.19 -4.95
CA ALA A 489 33.80 16.64 -6.26
C ALA A 489 32.98 17.87 -6.67
N HIS A 490 33.63 18.82 -7.31
CA HIS A 490 33.00 20.00 -7.88
C HIS A 490 32.97 19.88 -9.42
N PRO A 491 31.96 20.46 -10.10
CA PRO A 491 31.83 20.38 -11.56
C PRO A 491 33.00 20.96 -12.36
N ASP A 492 33.82 21.83 -11.76
CA ASP A 492 35.05 22.37 -12.36
C ASP A 492 36.29 21.45 -12.23
N GLY A 493 36.12 20.25 -11.67
CA GLY A 493 37.19 19.27 -11.47
C GLY A 493 37.87 19.32 -10.11
N ARG A 494 37.59 20.31 -9.25
CA ARG A 494 38.12 20.36 -7.89
C ARG A 494 37.61 19.17 -7.05
N ARG A 495 38.45 18.70 -6.13
CA ARG A 495 38.10 17.69 -5.12
C ARG A 495 38.45 18.17 -3.73
N ARG A 496 37.65 17.77 -2.74
CA ARG A 496 37.86 18.13 -1.32
C ARG A 496 37.44 16.98 -0.43
N THR A 497 38.22 16.67 0.60
CA THR A 497 37.83 15.71 1.64
C THR A 497 37.57 16.45 2.94
N LEU A 498 36.39 16.21 3.52
CA LEU A 498 36.02 16.69 4.85
C LEU A 498 36.07 15.53 5.84
N ALA A 499 36.32 15.81 7.11
CA ALA A 499 36.31 14.81 8.17
C ALA A 499 35.25 15.16 9.22
N LEU A 500 34.34 14.24 9.48
CA LEU A 500 33.40 14.29 10.59
C LEU A 500 33.94 13.44 11.74
N GLN A 501 34.20 14.06 12.88
CA GLN A 501 34.61 13.37 14.10
C GLN A 501 33.37 13.03 14.93
N VAL A 502 33.19 11.74 15.21
CA VAL A 502 32.09 11.19 16.00
C VAL A 502 32.66 10.75 17.35
N ASN A 503 32.63 11.67 18.31
CA ASN A 503 33.12 11.45 19.67
C ASN A 503 32.01 11.87 20.65
N ALA A 504 30.97 11.05 20.82
CA ALA A 504 29.88 11.40 21.72
C ALA A 504 29.46 10.19 22.56
N LYS A 505 29.25 10.44 23.86
CA LYS A 505 28.53 9.49 24.73
C LYS A 505 27.12 9.30 24.17
N PRO A 506 26.46 8.13 24.34
CA PRO A 506 25.07 7.98 23.94
C PRO A 506 24.19 8.99 24.69
N VAL A 507 23.50 9.89 23.97
CA VAL A 507 22.68 10.96 24.60
C VAL A 507 21.21 10.92 24.17
N SER A 508 20.85 10.11 23.16
CA SER A 508 19.60 10.32 22.41
C SER A 508 18.72 9.06 22.23
N GLY A 509 19.01 7.96 22.91
CA GLY A 509 18.27 6.69 22.79
C GLY A 509 18.29 6.15 21.36
N HIS A 510 17.14 5.69 20.85
CA HIS A 510 17.01 5.06 19.53
C HIS A 510 17.08 6.02 18.32
N TRP A 511 17.08 7.34 18.54
CA TRP A 511 16.88 8.33 17.48
C TRP A 511 17.92 8.28 16.34
N PRO A 512 19.24 8.19 16.61
CA PRO A 512 20.23 8.13 15.52
C PRO A 512 20.10 6.87 14.64
N GLY A 513 19.71 5.74 15.24
CA GLY A 513 19.43 4.50 14.51
C GLY A 513 18.20 4.64 13.60
N GLN A 514 17.13 5.28 14.08
CA GLN A 514 15.96 5.61 13.27
C GLN A 514 16.30 6.58 12.13
N GLN A 515 17.16 7.58 12.40
CA GLN A 515 17.59 8.54 11.38
C GLN A 515 18.40 7.86 10.27
N TRP A 516 19.35 7.00 10.64
CA TRP A 516 20.10 6.17 9.71
C TRP A 516 19.16 5.31 8.85
N ALA A 517 18.24 4.62 9.50
CA ALA A 517 17.29 3.72 8.85
C ALA A 517 16.36 4.45 7.87
N GLN A 518 15.94 5.68 8.18
CA GLN A 518 15.16 6.52 7.27
C GLN A 518 15.95 6.87 6.00
N TRP A 519 17.20 7.34 6.16
CA TRP A 519 18.04 7.74 5.02
C TRP A 519 18.46 6.55 4.16
N ARG A 520 18.74 5.40 4.78
CA ARG A 520 19.02 4.14 4.09
C ARG A 520 17.79 3.62 3.36
N SER A 521 16.61 3.66 3.98
CA SER A 521 15.36 3.27 3.31
C SER A 521 15.07 4.15 2.10
N ALA A 522 15.29 5.46 2.19
CA ALA A 522 15.16 6.38 1.08
C ALA A 522 16.17 6.11 -0.06
N GLU A 523 17.39 5.65 0.24
CA GLU A 523 18.36 5.19 -0.76
C GLU A 523 17.88 3.94 -1.51
N LEU A 524 17.34 2.97 -0.76
CA LEU A 524 16.85 1.72 -1.31
C LEU A 524 15.51 1.86 -2.07
N ALA A 525 14.78 2.95 -1.82
CA ALA A 525 13.47 3.24 -2.41
C ALA A 525 13.49 3.53 -3.92
N GLU A 526 14.65 3.75 -4.55
CA GLU A 526 14.74 3.85 -6.02
C GLU A 526 14.33 2.54 -6.70
N ASN A 527 14.66 1.40 -6.08
CA ASN A 527 14.33 0.06 -6.57
C ASN A 527 13.81 -0.84 -5.43
N PRO A 528 12.60 -0.57 -4.92
CA PRO A 528 12.08 -1.21 -3.72
C PRO A 528 11.86 -2.71 -3.89
N GLY A 529 11.54 -3.19 -5.12
CA GLY A 529 11.40 -4.61 -5.41
C GLY A 529 12.70 -5.39 -5.20
N LEU A 530 13.83 -4.87 -5.71
CA LEU A 530 15.16 -5.47 -5.54
C LEU A 530 15.64 -5.40 -4.09
N ASN A 531 15.27 -4.34 -3.37
CA ASN A 531 15.74 -4.07 -2.01
C ASN A 531 14.74 -4.48 -0.92
N SER A 532 13.66 -5.20 -1.27
CA SER A 532 12.53 -5.51 -0.39
C SER A 532 12.97 -6.20 0.92
N GLY A 533 13.87 -7.19 0.84
CA GLY A 533 14.37 -7.90 2.02
C GLY A 533 15.26 -7.04 2.95
N GLU A 534 15.98 -6.05 2.43
CA GLU A 534 16.73 -5.09 3.27
C GLU A 534 15.78 -4.05 3.88
N LEU A 535 14.85 -3.51 3.09
CA LEU A 535 13.82 -2.58 3.57
C LEU A 535 12.98 -3.19 4.70
N GLN A 536 12.59 -4.47 4.58
CA GLN A 536 11.88 -5.19 5.64
C GLN A 536 12.73 -5.35 6.90
N ARG A 537 14.02 -5.69 6.79
CA ARG A 537 14.92 -5.80 7.95
C ARG A 537 15.14 -4.45 8.64
N ILE A 538 15.29 -3.36 7.88
CA ILE A 538 15.43 -2.00 8.41
C ILE A 538 14.16 -1.60 9.16
N ALA A 539 12.99 -1.78 8.53
CA ALA A 539 11.71 -1.52 9.18
C ALA A 539 11.55 -2.34 10.47
N ALA A 540 11.89 -3.64 10.42
CA ALA A 540 11.83 -4.56 11.55
C ALA A 540 12.72 -4.15 12.73
N ALA A 541 13.94 -3.68 12.46
CA ALA A 541 14.92 -3.34 13.50
C ALA A 541 14.75 -1.92 14.06
N HIS A 542 14.16 -1.00 13.30
CA HIS A 542 14.13 0.44 13.64
C HIS A 542 12.72 1.05 13.78
N GLY A 543 11.66 0.28 13.48
CA GLY A 543 10.28 0.74 13.67
C GLY A 543 9.83 1.83 12.69
N ILE A 544 10.32 1.80 11.45
CA ILE A 544 10.00 2.82 10.43
C ILE A 544 8.74 2.45 9.67
N VAL A 545 7.82 3.42 9.55
CA VAL A 545 6.66 3.37 8.65
C VAL A 545 7.06 3.96 7.31
N GLY A 546 6.77 3.23 6.22
CA GLY A 546 7.07 3.67 4.87
C GLY A 546 6.17 2.97 3.84
N PRO A 547 6.46 3.11 2.53
CA PRO A 547 5.62 2.54 1.48
C PRO A 547 5.39 1.02 1.60
N ASN A 548 6.35 0.29 2.17
CA ASN A 548 6.30 -1.17 2.29
C ASN A 548 6.08 -1.69 3.72
N SER A 549 5.96 -0.81 4.72
CA SER A 549 5.86 -1.18 6.13
C SER A 549 4.81 -0.37 6.88
N SER A 550 4.11 -1.05 7.79
CA SER A 550 3.16 -0.49 8.73
C SER A 550 3.61 -0.78 10.15
N LEU A 551 3.05 -0.06 11.12
CA LEU A 551 3.21 -0.33 12.54
C LEU A 551 1.89 -0.86 13.09
N ILE A 552 1.94 -1.99 13.79
CA ILE A 552 0.76 -2.65 14.34
C ILE A 552 0.89 -2.88 15.85
N VAL A 553 -0.18 -2.63 16.61
CA VAL A 553 -0.28 -2.98 18.04
C VAL A 553 -1.36 -4.04 18.19
N LEU A 554 -1.01 -5.17 18.78
CA LEU A 554 -1.93 -6.25 19.13
C LEU A 554 -2.05 -6.44 20.64
N GLU A 555 -3.19 -6.95 21.08
CA GLU A 555 -3.48 -7.22 22.48
C GLU A 555 -2.88 -8.53 22.99
N LEU A 556 -3.09 -9.63 22.26
CA LEU A 556 -2.82 -10.99 22.74
C LEU A 556 -1.45 -11.52 22.28
N ALA A 557 -0.70 -12.15 23.18
CA ALA A 557 0.56 -12.82 22.85
C ALA A 557 0.39 -13.91 21.77
N SER A 558 -0.76 -14.60 21.76
CA SER A 558 -1.09 -15.61 20.75
C SER A 558 -1.17 -15.04 19.34
N ASP A 559 -1.58 -13.78 19.17
CA ASP A 559 -1.64 -13.14 17.86
C ASP A 559 -0.23 -12.78 17.35
N TYR A 560 0.65 -12.27 18.22
CA TYR A 560 2.06 -12.06 17.84
C TYR A 560 2.74 -13.37 17.42
N ALA A 561 2.52 -14.46 18.17
CA ALA A 561 3.06 -15.78 17.84
C ALA A 561 2.49 -16.30 16.51
N ARG A 562 1.16 -16.30 16.35
CA ARG A 562 0.45 -16.77 15.16
C ARG A 562 0.93 -16.07 13.88
N TYR A 563 1.20 -14.77 13.96
CA TYR A 563 1.64 -13.99 12.81
C TYR A 563 3.16 -13.85 12.69
N SER A 564 3.92 -14.48 13.59
CA SER A 564 5.38 -14.41 13.66
C SER A 564 5.89 -12.96 13.69
N LEU A 565 5.24 -12.12 14.50
CA LEU A 565 5.62 -10.73 14.68
C LEU A 565 6.67 -10.59 15.79
N PRO A 566 7.51 -9.53 15.76
CA PRO A 566 8.34 -9.18 16.91
C PRO A 566 7.49 -9.05 18.18
N ALA A 567 7.93 -9.64 19.28
CA ALA A 567 7.20 -9.57 20.54
C ALA A 567 7.51 -8.27 21.28
N PRO A 568 6.50 -7.56 21.81
CA PRO A 568 6.71 -6.50 22.78
C PRO A 568 7.47 -7.05 24.00
N PRO A 569 8.36 -6.26 24.65
CA PRO A 569 9.17 -6.73 25.78
C PRO A 569 8.37 -7.43 26.88
N GLU A 570 7.15 -6.95 27.16
CA GLU A 570 6.28 -7.49 28.19
C GLU A 570 5.58 -8.80 27.81
N LEU A 571 5.58 -9.20 26.53
CA LEU A 571 4.99 -10.46 26.04
C LEU A 571 6.05 -11.45 25.52
N ALA A 572 7.34 -11.09 25.54
CA ALA A 572 8.40 -11.83 24.87
C ALA A 572 8.45 -13.32 25.25
N ASP A 573 8.39 -13.64 26.54
CA ASP A 573 8.45 -15.02 27.03
C ASP A 573 7.23 -15.85 26.60
N GLU A 574 6.03 -15.26 26.68
CA GLU A 574 4.80 -15.96 26.30
C GLU A 574 4.73 -16.19 24.78
N VAL A 575 5.10 -15.18 23.99
CA VAL A 575 5.18 -15.30 22.52
C VAL A 575 6.21 -16.35 22.12
N ALA A 576 7.39 -16.38 22.75
CA ALA A 576 8.41 -17.38 22.49
C ALA A 576 7.91 -18.80 22.80
N ARG A 577 7.25 -19.00 23.94
CA ARG A 577 6.64 -20.29 24.32
C ARG A 577 5.59 -20.74 23.32
N LEU A 578 4.66 -19.84 22.93
CA LEU A 578 3.61 -20.14 21.96
C LEU A 578 4.18 -20.42 20.56
N GLY A 579 5.21 -19.67 20.15
CA GLY A 579 5.91 -19.89 18.88
C GLY A 579 6.62 -21.24 18.83
N GLN A 580 7.29 -21.66 19.91
CA GLN A 580 7.89 -23.00 20.00
C GLN A 580 6.84 -24.11 19.92
N GLN A 581 5.70 -23.94 20.60
CA GLN A 581 4.58 -24.89 20.51
C GLN A 581 4.03 -24.98 19.08
N GLN A 582 3.87 -23.85 18.39
CA GLN A 582 3.41 -23.82 17.00
C GLN A 582 4.42 -24.49 16.05
N LEU A 583 5.72 -24.22 16.19
CA LEU A 583 6.76 -24.85 15.38
C LEU A 583 6.81 -26.36 15.59
N ALA A 584 6.68 -26.83 16.84
CA ALA A 584 6.62 -28.25 17.15
C ALA A 584 5.40 -28.95 16.54
N GLN A 585 4.26 -28.26 16.45
CA GLN A 585 3.02 -28.78 15.88
C GLN A 585 2.95 -28.64 14.36
N ALA A 586 3.64 -27.67 13.75
CA ALA A 586 3.49 -27.32 12.34
C ALA A 586 3.74 -28.48 11.37
N ALA A 587 4.77 -29.29 11.61
CA ALA A 587 5.06 -30.47 10.80
C ALA A 587 3.94 -31.52 10.90
N GLN A 588 3.42 -31.75 12.12
CA GLN A 588 2.31 -32.67 12.36
C GLN A 588 1.00 -32.15 11.73
N THR A 589 0.72 -30.86 11.86
CA THR A 589 -0.45 -30.21 11.25
C THR A 589 -0.39 -30.28 9.73
N ARG A 590 0.78 -30.00 9.13
CA ARG A 590 0.97 -30.12 7.69
C ARG A 590 0.79 -31.56 7.23
N GLN A 591 1.38 -32.54 7.93
CA GLN A 591 1.20 -33.95 7.59
C GLN A 591 -0.28 -34.35 7.70
N ALA A 592 -0.95 -33.99 8.80
CA ALA A 592 -2.37 -34.28 9.00
C ALA A 592 -3.25 -33.64 7.92
N HIS A 593 -2.90 -32.43 7.47
CA HIS A 593 -3.56 -31.75 6.35
C HIS A 593 -3.37 -32.51 5.03
N ILE A 594 -2.15 -32.93 4.70
CA ILE A 594 -1.89 -33.75 3.51
C ILE A 594 -2.65 -35.07 3.56
N GLU A 595 -2.68 -35.75 4.71
CA GLU A 595 -3.48 -36.98 4.86
C GLU A 595 -4.98 -36.71 4.71
N ALA A 596 -5.48 -35.55 5.16
CA ALA A 596 -6.87 -35.15 4.91
C ALA A 596 -7.14 -34.88 3.43
N MET A 597 -6.21 -34.23 2.73
CA MET A 597 -6.27 -34.02 1.28
C MET A 597 -6.28 -35.33 0.51
N VAL A 598 -5.46 -36.31 0.91
CA VAL A 598 -5.44 -37.64 0.29
C VAL A 598 -6.79 -38.34 0.46
N ARG A 599 -7.38 -38.32 1.66
CA ARG A 599 -8.73 -38.90 1.88
C ARG A 599 -9.79 -38.23 1.01
N GLN A 600 -9.81 -36.90 0.95
CA GLN A 600 -10.75 -36.15 0.10
C GLN A 600 -10.52 -36.44 -1.40
N PHE A 601 -9.27 -36.59 -1.81
CA PHE A 601 -8.93 -36.94 -3.19
C PHE A 601 -9.30 -38.38 -3.54
N ASP A 602 -9.16 -39.32 -2.62
CA ASP A 602 -9.64 -40.69 -2.79
C ASP A 602 -11.18 -40.75 -2.94
N GLU A 603 -11.92 -39.94 -2.17
CA GLU A 603 -13.37 -39.78 -2.34
C GLU A 603 -13.73 -39.20 -3.71
N LYS A 604 -13.01 -38.15 -4.15
CA LYS A 604 -13.19 -37.56 -5.49
C LYS A 604 -12.85 -38.55 -6.59
N GLN A 605 -11.80 -39.37 -6.43
CA GLN A 605 -11.45 -40.44 -7.37
C GLN A 605 -12.55 -41.51 -7.43
N ARG A 606 -13.09 -41.97 -6.30
CA ARG A 606 -14.22 -42.93 -6.28
C ARG A 606 -15.47 -42.36 -6.94
N TRP A 607 -15.77 -41.08 -6.70
CA TRP A 607 -16.83 -40.37 -7.43
C TRP A 607 -16.55 -40.38 -8.93
N TRP A 608 -15.33 -40.06 -9.35
CA TRP A 608 -14.96 -40.05 -10.76
C TRP A 608 -14.97 -41.45 -11.39
N ASP A 609 -14.53 -42.48 -10.69
CA ASP A 609 -14.51 -43.86 -11.18
C ASP A 609 -15.93 -44.47 -11.28
N LYS A 610 -16.93 -43.90 -10.59
CA LYS A 610 -18.33 -44.33 -10.64
C LYS A 610 -19.02 -43.89 -11.93
N ASP A 611 -19.80 -44.80 -12.52
CA ASP A 611 -20.72 -44.49 -13.60
C ASP A 611 -22.09 -44.10 -13.04
N PHE A 612 -22.53 -42.88 -13.34
CA PHE A 612 -23.81 -42.34 -12.90
C PHE A 612 -24.87 -42.47 -14.01
N PRO A 613 -26.15 -42.70 -13.65
CA PRO A 613 -27.22 -42.78 -14.62
C PRO A 613 -27.38 -41.48 -15.44
N LYS A 614 -27.87 -41.58 -16.69
CA LYS A 614 -28.13 -40.44 -17.59
C LYS A 614 -29.60 -40.35 -18.04
N ASP A 615 -30.42 -41.25 -17.54
CA ASP A 615 -31.86 -41.23 -17.67
C ASP A 615 -32.50 -40.22 -16.71
N THR A 616 -33.83 -40.15 -16.73
CA THR A 616 -34.60 -39.26 -15.85
C THR A 616 -34.98 -40.04 -14.59
N PRO A 617 -34.71 -39.52 -13.38
CA PRO A 617 -35.03 -40.22 -12.14
C PRO A 617 -36.54 -40.47 -12.02
N LYS A 618 -36.93 -41.67 -11.59
CA LYS A 618 -38.33 -42.00 -11.32
C LYS A 618 -38.81 -41.20 -10.11
N ARG A 619 -39.81 -40.33 -10.29
CA ARG A 619 -40.40 -39.52 -9.20
C ARG A 619 -40.96 -40.46 -8.13
N ALA A 620 -40.50 -40.33 -6.89
CA ALA A 620 -41.10 -41.06 -5.77
C ALA A 620 -42.55 -40.57 -5.57
N GLU A 621 -43.51 -41.49 -5.59
CA GLU A 621 -44.90 -41.18 -5.23
C GLU A 621 -44.96 -40.72 -3.76
N PRO A 622 -45.76 -39.69 -3.44
CA PRO A 622 -45.91 -39.23 -2.07
C PRO A 622 -46.52 -40.36 -1.22
N LYS A 623 -45.79 -40.83 -0.20
CA LYS A 623 -46.33 -41.73 0.81
C LYS A 623 -47.48 -41.02 1.52
N ALA A 624 -48.68 -41.54 1.36
CA ALA A 624 -49.87 -41.11 2.07
C ALA A 624 -49.62 -41.16 3.59
N GLU A 625 -49.92 -40.04 4.26
CA GLU A 625 -49.88 -39.91 5.71
C GLU A 625 -50.83 -40.93 6.36
N MET A 626 -50.30 -41.71 7.31
CA MET A 626 -51.11 -42.55 8.19
C MET A 626 -51.97 -41.65 9.08
N GLN A 627 -53.29 -41.75 8.88
CA GLN A 627 -54.31 -41.25 9.80
C GLN A 627 -54.10 -41.85 11.19
N VAL A 628 -53.90 -40.98 12.18
CA VAL A 628 -54.17 -41.30 13.59
C VAL A 628 -55.48 -40.62 13.98
N SER A 629 -56.39 -41.44 14.47
CA SER A 629 -57.79 -41.19 14.76
C SER A 629 -58.04 -40.18 15.88
N GLN A 630 -59.21 -39.54 15.76
CA GLN A 630 -59.81 -38.52 16.62
C GLN A 630 -60.05 -38.93 18.08
N GLY A 631 -59.99 -37.92 18.98
CA GLY A 631 -60.78 -37.82 20.20
C GLY A 631 -61.02 -36.34 20.53
N GLY A 632 -62.29 -35.90 20.56
CA GLY A 632 -62.77 -34.54 20.91
C GLY A 632 -62.53 -34.19 22.39
N LEU A 633 -62.77 -32.98 22.91
CA LEU A 633 -63.85 -32.00 22.73
C LEU A 633 -63.38 -30.62 23.27
N GLY A 634 -64.01 -29.51 22.84
CA GLY A 634 -64.10 -28.31 23.69
C GLY A 634 -64.15 -26.94 22.98
N SER A 635 -65.36 -26.49 22.71
CA SER A 635 -65.81 -25.16 22.26
C SER A 635 -65.18 -23.96 23.00
N LEU A 636 -64.93 -22.83 22.31
CA LEU A 636 -65.71 -21.58 22.44
C LEU A 636 -65.23 -20.48 21.48
N ALA A 637 -66.21 -19.79 20.90
CA ALA A 637 -66.10 -18.76 19.87
C ALA A 637 -65.67 -17.39 20.42
N GLY A 638 -65.05 -16.55 19.57
CA GLY A 638 -64.99 -15.11 19.82
C GLY A 638 -64.00 -14.28 19.01
N THR A 639 -64.48 -13.72 17.91
CA THR A 639 -64.11 -12.41 17.31
C THR A 639 -62.81 -12.20 16.53
N ALA A 640 -63.02 -11.55 15.37
CA ALA A 640 -62.07 -11.19 14.33
C ALA A 640 -61.12 -10.04 14.71
N ARG A 641 -59.88 -10.08 14.18
CA ARG A 641 -59.15 -8.92 13.62
C ARG A 641 -57.81 -9.34 12.98
N SER A 642 -57.56 -8.77 11.80
CA SER A 642 -56.26 -8.34 11.25
C SER A 642 -55.11 -9.37 11.18
N ARG A 643 -54.84 -9.84 9.95
CA ARG A 643 -53.68 -10.68 9.61
C ARG A 643 -52.43 -9.80 9.47
N GLU A 644 -51.69 -9.67 10.57
CA GLU A 644 -50.33 -9.10 10.59
C GLU A 644 -49.33 -10.23 10.26
N GLN A 645 -48.46 -10.00 9.27
CA GLN A 645 -47.42 -10.95 8.85
C GLN A 645 -46.32 -11.02 9.92
N ALA A 646 -46.33 -12.11 10.69
CA ALA A 646 -45.26 -12.45 11.61
C ALA A 646 -44.01 -12.94 10.87
N ARG A 647 -42.86 -12.36 11.27
CA ARG A 647 -41.49 -12.75 10.89
C ARG A 647 -41.16 -14.16 11.43
N PRO A 648 -40.38 -15.00 10.71
CA PRO A 648 -39.76 -16.17 11.32
C PRO A 648 -38.53 -15.76 12.14
N THR A 649 -38.45 -16.27 13.37
CA THR A 649 -37.30 -16.19 14.28
C THR A 649 -36.16 -17.11 13.83
N PRO A 650 -34.88 -16.75 14.08
CA PRO A 650 -33.75 -17.62 13.77
C PRO A 650 -33.61 -18.75 14.80
N MET A 651 -33.34 -19.95 14.32
CA MET A 651 -33.03 -21.13 15.14
C MET A 651 -31.64 -21.03 15.81
N PRO A 652 -31.45 -21.60 17.01
CA PRO A 652 -30.16 -21.59 17.70
C PRO A 652 -29.16 -22.58 17.11
N ALA A 653 -27.88 -22.18 17.13
CA ALA A 653 -26.73 -22.98 16.69
C ALA A 653 -26.52 -24.24 17.57
N PRO A 654 -26.03 -25.36 17.00
CA PRO A 654 -25.70 -26.55 17.80
C PRO A 654 -24.45 -26.30 18.64
N ALA A 655 -24.52 -26.69 19.91
CA ALA A 655 -23.43 -26.64 20.87
C ALA A 655 -22.30 -27.60 20.49
N ALA A 656 -21.05 -27.17 20.71
CA ALA A 656 -19.85 -27.98 20.55
C ALA A 656 -19.84 -29.18 21.52
N PRO A 657 -19.42 -30.39 21.10
CA PRO A 657 -19.21 -31.48 22.03
C PRO A 657 -17.91 -31.29 22.82
N ALA A 658 -18.02 -31.54 24.13
CA ALA A 658 -16.95 -31.46 25.10
C ALA A 658 -15.84 -32.51 24.85
N ALA A 659 -14.63 -32.14 25.24
CA ALA A 659 -13.42 -32.95 25.18
C ALA A 659 -13.53 -34.26 25.99
N ALA A 660 -13.20 -35.38 25.35
CA ALA A 660 -12.91 -36.65 26.02
C ALA A 660 -11.39 -36.92 25.96
N ALA A 661 -10.82 -37.28 27.12
CA ALA A 661 -9.41 -37.62 27.33
C ALA A 661 -9.02 -38.96 26.66
N PRO A 662 -7.71 -39.24 26.45
CA PRO A 662 -7.25 -40.21 25.46
C PRO A 662 -7.18 -41.64 26.01
N ALA A 663 -7.52 -42.62 25.16
CA ALA A 663 -7.19 -44.02 25.37
C ALA A 663 -5.90 -44.39 24.59
N ALA A 664 -5.00 -45.11 25.26
CA ALA A 664 -3.70 -45.57 24.75
C ALA A 664 -3.81 -46.66 23.66
N PRO A 665 -2.73 -46.94 22.88
CA PRO A 665 -2.83 -47.61 21.59
C PRO A 665 -2.65 -49.14 21.68
N ALA A 666 -3.22 -49.85 20.70
CA ALA A 666 -2.84 -51.24 20.38
C ALA A 666 -2.37 -51.31 18.91
N PRO A 667 -1.35 -52.11 18.58
CA PRO A 667 -0.70 -52.08 17.28
C PRO A 667 -1.41 -53.00 16.29
N SER A 668 -1.52 -52.57 15.03
CA SER A 668 -1.80 -53.46 13.91
C SER A 668 -0.88 -53.08 12.77
N ALA A 669 0.09 -53.96 12.53
CA ALA A 669 0.97 -53.92 11.37
C ALA A 669 0.20 -54.39 10.14
N ALA A 670 0.33 -53.67 9.03
CA ALA A 670 0.05 -54.17 7.69
C ALA A 670 1.14 -53.68 6.73
N PRO A 671 1.58 -54.52 5.78
CA PRO A 671 2.87 -54.36 5.12
C PRO A 671 2.83 -53.34 3.98
N ALA A 672 3.98 -52.73 3.77
CA ALA A 672 4.28 -51.88 2.62
C ALA A 672 4.20 -52.69 1.32
N MET A 673 3.42 -52.20 0.36
CA MET A 673 3.63 -52.49 -1.06
C MET A 673 4.06 -51.21 -1.76
N ALA A 674 5.34 -51.17 -2.11
CA ALA A 674 5.88 -50.24 -3.08
C ALA A 674 5.31 -50.60 -4.46
N ALA A 675 4.64 -49.64 -5.10
CA ALA A 675 4.33 -49.70 -6.52
C ALA A 675 4.92 -48.44 -7.18
N GLU A 676 6.01 -48.64 -7.91
CA GLU A 676 6.60 -47.64 -8.79
C GLU A 676 5.60 -47.25 -9.88
N ALA A 677 5.29 -45.97 -9.97
CA ALA A 677 4.40 -45.40 -10.98
C ALA A 677 5.08 -45.42 -12.36
N ARG A 678 4.68 -46.36 -13.22
CA ARG A 678 4.73 -46.17 -14.67
C ARG A 678 3.35 -45.72 -15.12
N ALA A 679 3.28 -44.60 -15.84
CA ALA A 679 2.04 -44.10 -16.41
C ALA A 679 1.44 -45.16 -17.35
N ASP A 680 0.34 -45.76 -16.92
CA ASP A 680 -0.25 -46.89 -17.61
C ASP A 680 -1.01 -46.40 -18.84
N THR A 681 -0.63 -46.90 -20.03
CA THR A 681 -1.22 -46.53 -21.33
C THR A 681 -2.73 -46.83 -21.42
N ALA A 682 -3.26 -47.64 -20.49
CA ALA A 682 -4.67 -47.93 -20.33
C ALA A 682 -5.48 -46.74 -19.77
N ASP A 683 -4.92 -45.96 -18.82
CA ASP A 683 -5.59 -44.78 -18.25
C ASP A 683 -5.71 -43.65 -19.28
N LEU A 684 -4.68 -43.49 -20.14
CA LEU A 684 -4.72 -42.55 -21.27
C LEU A 684 -5.76 -42.94 -22.33
N ARG A 685 -5.97 -44.24 -22.58
CA ARG A 685 -7.03 -44.72 -23.50
C ARG A 685 -8.43 -44.57 -22.91
N ARG A 686 -8.62 -44.84 -21.61
CA ARG A 686 -9.88 -44.58 -20.90
C ARG A 686 -10.20 -43.09 -20.81
N ALA A 687 -9.21 -42.22 -20.57
CA ALA A 687 -9.37 -40.77 -20.61
C ALA A 687 -9.80 -40.29 -22.01
N LYS A 688 -9.25 -40.89 -23.08
CA LYS A 688 -9.60 -40.57 -24.47
C LYS A 688 -11.03 -40.99 -24.87
N GLN A 689 -11.57 -42.07 -24.27
CA GLN A 689 -12.95 -42.53 -24.49
C GLN A 689 -13.97 -41.86 -23.55
N ALA A 690 -13.58 -41.46 -22.35
CA ALA A 690 -14.46 -40.77 -21.39
C ALA A 690 -14.58 -39.24 -21.66
N ALA A 691 -13.66 -38.66 -22.45
CA ALA A 691 -13.54 -37.22 -22.62
C ALA A 691 -13.41 -36.77 -24.08
N ALA A 692 -14.18 -37.36 -25.01
CA ALA A 692 -14.48 -36.64 -26.25
C ALA A 692 -15.21 -35.36 -25.84
N ALA A 693 -14.57 -34.19 -26.02
CA ALA A 693 -15.18 -32.91 -25.68
C ALA A 693 -16.53 -32.81 -26.40
N PRO A 694 -17.67 -32.80 -25.68
CA PRO A 694 -18.97 -32.72 -26.32
C PRO A 694 -19.03 -31.45 -27.16
N ALA A 695 -19.75 -31.50 -28.29
CA ALA A 695 -19.97 -30.31 -29.08
C ALA A 695 -20.89 -29.39 -28.27
N ALA A 696 -20.29 -28.37 -27.63
CA ALA A 696 -20.97 -27.47 -26.73
C ALA A 696 -21.23 -26.12 -27.40
N THR A 697 -22.42 -25.57 -27.19
CA THR A 697 -22.69 -24.14 -27.40
C THR A 697 -22.90 -23.52 -26.02
N ILE A 698 -22.02 -22.59 -25.63
CA ILE A 698 -22.10 -21.91 -24.35
C ILE A 698 -22.67 -20.51 -24.62
N ALA A 699 -23.90 -20.29 -24.15
CA ALA A 699 -24.52 -18.97 -24.16
C ALA A 699 -24.29 -18.32 -22.79
N LEU A 700 -23.26 -17.48 -22.72
CA LEU A 700 -23.01 -16.65 -21.55
C LEU A 700 -23.94 -15.44 -21.56
N GLN A 701 -24.52 -15.10 -20.41
CA GLN A 701 -25.28 -13.87 -20.31
C GLN A 701 -24.32 -12.68 -20.43
N ALA A 702 -24.44 -11.91 -21.50
CA ALA A 702 -23.76 -10.63 -21.64
C ALA A 702 -24.36 -9.65 -20.62
N TRP A 703 -23.54 -9.19 -19.68
CA TRP A 703 -23.95 -8.20 -18.70
C TRP A 703 -23.69 -6.79 -19.25
N THR A 704 -24.76 -6.03 -19.49
CA THR A 704 -24.70 -4.61 -19.79
C THR A 704 -25.12 -3.79 -18.56
N PRO A 705 -24.24 -2.92 -18.04
CA PRO A 705 -24.60 -2.04 -16.93
C PRO A 705 -25.72 -1.07 -17.30
N ASP A 706 -26.75 -0.96 -16.46
CA ASP A 706 -27.78 0.08 -16.56
C ASP A 706 -27.30 1.37 -15.89
N ALA A 707 -26.20 1.93 -16.40
CA ALA A 707 -25.62 3.16 -15.90
C ALA A 707 -25.83 4.32 -16.89
N PRO A 708 -26.05 5.57 -16.43
CA PRO A 708 -26.34 6.70 -17.31
C PRO A 708 -25.28 6.93 -18.40
N TYR A 709 -24.00 6.76 -18.05
CA TYR A 709 -22.87 6.94 -18.98
C TYR A 709 -22.81 5.89 -20.10
N MET A 710 -23.37 4.68 -19.89
CA MET A 710 -23.22 3.58 -20.84
C MET A 710 -23.88 3.87 -22.19
N LYS A 711 -25.05 4.53 -22.19
CA LYS A 711 -25.75 4.88 -23.43
C LYS A 711 -24.93 5.83 -24.29
N ARG A 712 -24.25 6.82 -23.69
CA ARG A 712 -23.40 7.76 -24.43
C ARG A 712 -22.17 7.07 -25.00
N LEU A 713 -21.51 6.21 -24.23
CA LEU A 713 -20.36 5.43 -24.71
C LEU A 713 -20.75 4.48 -25.85
N GLN A 714 -21.87 3.77 -25.72
CA GLN A 714 -22.34 2.83 -26.74
C GLN A 714 -22.80 3.53 -28.02
N ASN A 715 -23.38 4.73 -27.93
CA ASN A 715 -23.82 5.48 -29.11
C ASN A 715 -22.68 6.23 -29.83
N ALA A 716 -21.51 6.37 -29.20
CA ALA A 716 -20.38 7.05 -29.81
C ALA A 716 -19.80 6.27 -31.01
N GLY A 717 -19.41 7.02 -32.05
CA GLY A 717 -18.57 6.50 -33.13
C GLY A 717 -17.16 6.21 -32.62
N LYS A 718 -16.40 5.35 -33.32
CA LYS A 718 -15.04 4.96 -32.88
C LYS A 718 -14.12 6.16 -32.69
N ASP A 719 -14.20 7.15 -33.57
CA ASP A 719 -13.33 8.33 -33.57
C ASP A 719 -13.66 9.30 -32.40
N ASP A 720 -14.92 9.32 -31.97
CA ASP A 720 -15.39 10.16 -30.87
C ASP A 720 -15.36 9.46 -29.51
N LEU A 721 -15.26 8.12 -29.48
CA LEU A 721 -15.46 7.31 -28.27
C LEU A 721 -14.53 7.74 -27.13
N TYR A 722 -13.26 7.99 -27.42
CA TYR A 722 -12.30 8.43 -26.39
C TYR A 722 -12.63 9.82 -25.82
N ARG A 723 -13.06 10.74 -26.69
CA ARG A 723 -13.50 12.08 -26.26
C ARG A 723 -14.75 11.99 -25.37
N VAL A 724 -15.73 11.18 -25.76
CA VAL A 724 -16.95 10.94 -24.96
C VAL A 724 -16.61 10.28 -23.62
N TYR A 725 -15.68 9.33 -23.60
CA TYR A 725 -15.18 8.73 -22.37
C TYR A 725 -14.57 9.77 -21.42
N LEU A 726 -13.70 10.64 -21.91
CA LEU A 726 -13.07 11.66 -21.08
C LEU A 726 -14.09 12.66 -20.50
N ASP A 727 -15.14 12.98 -21.27
CA ASP A 727 -16.25 13.83 -20.82
C ASP A 727 -17.06 13.17 -19.70
N GLU A 728 -17.46 11.89 -19.86
CA GLU A 728 -18.16 11.13 -18.82
C GLU A 728 -17.31 10.97 -17.56
N ARG A 729 -16.01 10.69 -17.73
CA ARG A 729 -15.10 10.37 -16.63
C ARG A 729 -15.05 11.45 -15.55
N ALA A 730 -15.24 12.72 -15.89
CA ALA A 730 -15.22 13.82 -14.92
C ALA A 730 -16.22 13.62 -13.76
N ALA A 731 -17.35 12.97 -14.00
CA ALA A 731 -18.36 12.67 -12.99
C ALA A 731 -18.12 11.34 -12.22
N TYR A 732 -17.18 10.52 -12.70
CA TYR A 732 -17.00 9.13 -12.24
C TYR A 732 -15.54 8.79 -11.85
N LEU A 733 -14.72 9.79 -11.53
CA LEU A 733 -13.28 9.62 -11.23
C LEU A 733 -12.99 8.56 -10.16
N SER A 734 -13.86 8.42 -9.15
CA SER A 734 -13.74 7.47 -8.05
C SER A 734 -14.54 6.18 -8.25
N SER A 735 -15.05 5.91 -9.46
CA SER A 735 -15.88 4.74 -9.76
C SER A 735 -15.09 3.65 -10.49
N SER A 736 -14.72 2.58 -9.77
CA SER A 736 -14.05 1.41 -10.36
C SER A 736 -14.94 0.73 -11.40
N SER A 737 -16.25 0.76 -11.14
CA SER A 737 -17.32 0.33 -12.04
C SER A 737 -17.24 1.02 -13.40
N PHE A 738 -17.13 2.35 -13.41
CA PHE A 738 -17.06 3.14 -14.63
C PHE A 738 -15.86 2.76 -15.52
N TYR A 739 -14.66 2.63 -14.95
CA TYR A 739 -13.47 2.28 -15.74
C TYR A 739 -13.55 0.89 -16.36
N MET A 740 -14.06 -0.11 -15.62
CA MET A 740 -14.27 -1.44 -16.18
C MET A 740 -15.29 -1.42 -17.33
N ASP A 741 -16.42 -0.75 -17.10
CA ASP A 741 -17.55 -0.76 -18.02
C ASP A 741 -17.17 0.00 -19.31
N ALA A 742 -16.49 1.15 -19.17
CA ALA A 742 -15.94 1.90 -20.31
C ALA A 742 -14.86 1.13 -21.07
N ALA A 743 -13.90 0.49 -20.38
CA ALA A 743 -12.87 -0.33 -21.02
C ALA A 743 -13.49 -1.46 -21.85
N GLY A 744 -14.57 -2.09 -21.34
CA GLY A 744 -15.36 -3.09 -22.06
C GLY A 744 -15.82 -2.58 -23.44
N VAL A 745 -16.37 -1.37 -23.50
CA VAL A 745 -16.81 -0.74 -24.77
C VAL A 745 -15.64 -0.57 -25.74
N PHE A 746 -14.46 -0.16 -25.27
CA PHE A 746 -13.27 -0.06 -26.13
C PHE A 746 -12.83 -1.42 -26.68
N PHE A 747 -12.84 -2.47 -25.86
CA PHE A 747 -12.50 -3.83 -26.30
C PHE A 747 -13.50 -4.34 -27.35
N GLU A 748 -14.80 -4.20 -27.12
CA GLU A 748 -15.86 -4.59 -28.07
C GLU A 748 -15.76 -3.85 -29.41
N ARG A 749 -15.29 -2.59 -29.39
CA ARG A 749 -15.08 -1.79 -30.60
C ARG A 749 -13.75 -2.05 -31.30
N GLY A 750 -12.92 -2.96 -30.79
CA GLY A 750 -11.62 -3.31 -31.36
C GLY A 750 -10.57 -2.23 -31.14
N LEU A 751 -10.62 -1.52 -30.00
CA LEU A 751 -9.67 -0.48 -29.59
C LEU A 751 -8.91 -0.92 -28.33
N PRO A 752 -8.13 -2.02 -28.37
CA PRO A 752 -7.56 -2.65 -27.18
C PRO A 752 -6.58 -1.76 -26.43
N GLU A 753 -5.79 -0.95 -27.12
CA GLU A 753 -4.80 -0.07 -26.47
C GLU A 753 -5.47 1.02 -25.62
N LEU A 754 -6.58 1.60 -26.11
CA LEU A 754 -7.38 2.54 -25.34
C LEU A 754 -8.13 1.83 -24.22
N GLY A 755 -8.67 0.62 -24.46
CA GLY A 755 -9.30 -0.19 -23.42
C GLY A 755 -8.36 -0.49 -22.25
N LEU A 756 -7.10 -0.85 -22.54
CA LEU A 756 -6.06 -1.07 -21.53
C LEU A 756 -5.71 0.22 -20.77
N ARG A 757 -5.60 1.36 -21.48
CA ARG A 757 -5.37 2.66 -20.84
C ARG A 757 -6.50 2.99 -19.85
N VAL A 758 -7.75 2.90 -20.29
CA VAL A 758 -8.92 3.17 -19.44
C VAL A 758 -8.95 2.22 -18.24
N LEU A 759 -8.72 0.93 -18.47
CA LEU A 759 -8.72 -0.09 -17.44
C LEU A 759 -7.61 0.12 -16.39
N SER A 760 -6.44 0.59 -16.82
CA SER A 760 -5.29 0.81 -15.94
C SER A 760 -5.51 1.89 -14.87
N ASN A 761 -6.52 2.75 -15.02
CA ASN A 761 -6.96 3.65 -13.96
C ASN A 761 -7.35 2.90 -12.66
N LEU A 762 -7.73 1.61 -12.72
CA LEU A 762 -7.97 0.82 -11.52
C LEU A 762 -6.72 0.68 -10.64
N ALA A 763 -5.53 0.72 -11.22
CA ALA A 763 -4.26 0.71 -10.49
C ALA A 763 -3.97 2.06 -9.79
N GLU A 764 -4.59 3.16 -10.24
CA GLU A 764 -4.46 4.52 -9.69
C GLU A 764 -5.37 4.78 -8.48
N MET A 765 -6.59 4.23 -8.49
CA MET A 765 -7.67 4.61 -7.56
C MET A 765 -7.36 4.40 -6.07
N ASN A 766 -6.58 3.37 -5.74
CA ASN A 766 -6.10 3.13 -4.39
C ASN A 766 -4.87 2.21 -4.47
N LEU A 767 -3.69 2.84 -4.45
CA LEU A 767 -2.42 2.16 -4.55
C LEU A 767 -2.36 1.02 -3.55
N GLU A 768 -2.11 -0.19 -4.06
CA GLU A 768 -1.97 -1.43 -3.27
C GLU A 768 -3.28 -2.03 -2.71
N ASN A 769 -4.44 -1.53 -3.14
CA ASN A 769 -5.70 -2.19 -2.83
C ASN A 769 -5.82 -3.52 -3.59
N ARG A 770 -5.58 -4.62 -2.87
CA ARG A 770 -5.60 -5.98 -3.43
C ARG A 770 -6.90 -6.37 -4.13
N GLN A 771 -8.06 -5.84 -3.70
CA GLN A 771 -9.35 -6.14 -4.35
C GLN A 771 -9.42 -5.48 -5.74
N LEU A 772 -9.05 -4.20 -5.84
CA LEU A 772 -8.99 -3.49 -7.12
C LEU A 772 -7.91 -4.06 -8.04
N LEU A 773 -6.74 -4.41 -7.50
CA LEU A 773 -5.68 -5.07 -8.28
C LEU A 773 -6.13 -6.43 -8.80
N ARG A 774 -6.85 -7.22 -7.99
CA ARG A 774 -7.39 -8.52 -8.43
C ARG A 774 -8.39 -8.34 -9.56
N LEU A 775 -9.28 -7.36 -9.44
CA LEU A 775 -10.23 -7.02 -10.49
C LEU A 775 -9.54 -6.55 -11.78
N TYR A 776 -8.51 -5.70 -11.65
CA TYR A 776 -7.67 -5.27 -12.76
C TYR A 776 -7.02 -6.48 -13.46
N ALA A 777 -6.37 -7.35 -12.70
CA ALA A 777 -5.69 -8.54 -13.22
C ALA A 777 -6.66 -9.49 -13.94
N TYR A 778 -7.85 -9.74 -13.38
CA TYR A 778 -8.87 -10.55 -14.05
C TYR A 778 -9.36 -9.94 -15.37
N ARG A 779 -9.52 -8.61 -15.43
CA ARG A 779 -9.87 -7.93 -16.69
C ARG A 779 -8.74 -8.00 -17.72
N LEU A 780 -7.48 -7.98 -17.29
CA LEU A 780 -6.32 -8.22 -18.17
C LEU A 780 -6.32 -9.64 -18.72
N VAL A 781 -6.59 -10.66 -17.89
CA VAL A 781 -6.75 -12.06 -18.34
C VAL A 781 -7.90 -12.18 -19.35
N GLN A 782 -9.05 -11.55 -19.07
CA GLN A 782 -10.19 -11.52 -19.99
C GLN A 782 -9.84 -10.88 -21.34
N ALA A 783 -9.01 -9.83 -21.33
CA ALA A 783 -8.47 -9.19 -22.53
C ALA A 783 -7.31 -9.98 -23.20
N ARG A 784 -7.00 -11.20 -22.71
CA ARG A 784 -5.88 -12.05 -23.14
C ARG A 784 -4.50 -11.39 -23.02
N ARG A 785 -4.34 -10.47 -22.07
CA ARG A 785 -3.07 -9.81 -21.73
C ARG A 785 -2.45 -10.41 -20.47
N ASN A 786 -2.15 -11.71 -20.54
CA ASN A 786 -1.52 -12.45 -19.43
C ASN A 786 -0.11 -11.92 -19.10
N ASP A 787 0.56 -11.33 -20.10
CA ASP A 787 1.83 -10.62 -19.94
C ASP A 787 1.73 -9.46 -18.94
N LEU A 788 0.59 -8.77 -18.91
CA LEU A 788 0.31 -7.70 -17.95
C LEU A 788 -0.33 -8.21 -16.65
N ALA A 789 -1.14 -9.29 -16.72
CA ALA A 789 -1.85 -9.81 -15.55
C ALA A 789 -0.93 -10.51 -14.54
N VAL A 790 0.08 -11.27 -15.00
CA VAL A 790 0.97 -12.03 -14.13
C VAL A 790 1.71 -11.15 -13.11
N PRO A 791 2.36 -10.03 -13.49
CA PRO A 791 2.99 -9.11 -12.52
C PRO A 791 2.01 -8.57 -11.47
N VAL A 792 0.76 -8.32 -11.86
CA VAL A 792 -0.28 -7.85 -10.92
C VAL A 792 -0.66 -8.96 -9.93
N PHE A 793 -0.80 -10.21 -10.39
CA PHE A 793 -1.05 -11.36 -9.50
C PHE A 793 0.12 -11.71 -8.59
N GLU A 794 1.36 -11.58 -9.08
CA GLU A 794 2.56 -11.69 -8.24
C GLU A 794 2.49 -10.68 -7.09
N ARG A 795 2.17 -9.43 -7.41
CA ARG A 795 1.98 -8.39 -6.39
C ARG A 795 0.85 -8.73 -5.41
N ILE A 796 -0.28 -9.26 -5.88
CA ILE A 796 -1.38 -9.67 -4.99
C ILE A 796 -0.93 -10.80 -4.06
N SER A 797 -0.12 -11.76 -4.53
CA SER A 797 0.43 -12.84 -3.70
C SER A 797 1.41 -12.35 -2.64
N GLU A 798 2.17 -11.29 -2.91
CA GLU A 798 3.01 -10.61 -1.91
C GLU A 798 2.19 -9.84 -0.88
N LEU A 799 1.11 -9.18 -1.32
CA LEU A 799 0.25 -8.37 -0.46
C LEU A 799 -0.64 -9.23 0.44
N ALA A 800 -1.12 -10.37 -0.06
CA ALA A 800 -2.05 -11.26 0.62
C ALA A 800 -1.61 -12.74 0.49
N PRO A 801 -0.44 -13.12 1.04
CA PRO A 801 0.08 -14.48 0.96
C PRO A 801 -0.76 -15.49 1.74
N ASN A 802 -1.55 -15.03 2.71
CA ASN A 802 -2.44 -15.86 3.51
C ASN A 802 -3.82 -16.10 2.86
N GLU A 803 -4.02 -15.60 1.64
CA GLU A 803 -5.22 -15.87 0.85
C GLU A 803 -4.89 -16.92 -0.24
N PRO A 804 -5.55 -18.09 -0.21
CA PRO A 804 -5.30 -19.12 -1.22
C PRO A 804 -5.62 -18.64 -2.64
N GLN A 805 -6.54 -17.69 -2.79
CA GLN A 805 -6.91 -17.09 -4.08
C GLN A 805 -5.72 -16.41 -4.75
N SER A 806 -4.89 -15.69 -3.98
CA SER A 806 -3.73 -14.97 -4.52
C SER A 806 -2.76 -15.91 -5.24
N TRP A 807 -2.55 -17.11 -4.68
CA TRP A 807 -1.69 -18.14 -5.27
C TRP A 807 -2.38 -18.90 -6.40
N ARG A 808 -3.67 -19.19 -6.24
CA ARG A 808 -4.46 -19.87 -7.28
C ARG A 808 -4.55 -19.04 -8.56
N ASP A 809 -4.94 -17.77 -8.43
CA ASP A 809 -5.08 -16.86 -9.57
C ASP A 809 -3.76 -16.68 -10.31
N LEU A 810 -2.66 -16.50 -9.55
CA LEU A 810 -1.31 -16.46 -10.09
C LEU A 810 -0.98 -17.76 -10.85
N GLY A 811 -1.28 -18.91 -10.27
CA GLY A 811 -1.04 -20.22 -10.90
C GLY A 811 -1.76 -20.37 -12.23
N LEU A 812 -3.03 -19.98 -12.30
CA LEU A 812 -3.82 -20.03 -13.53
C LEU A 812 -3.30 -19.06 -14.60
N ALA A 813 -3.00 -17.81 -14.21
CA ALA A 813 -2.44 -16.82 -15.14
C ALA A 813 -1.06 -17.25 -15.67
N LEU A 814 -0.22 -17.85 -14.83
CA LEU A 814 1.07 -18.42 -15.23
C LEU A 814 0.91 -19.54 -16.25
N ALA A 815 -0.04 -20.46 -16.04
CA ALA A 815 -0.31 -21.54 -16.99
C ALA A 815 -0.74 -20.99 -18.35
N GLU A 816 -1.66 -20.02 -18.37
CA GLU A 816 -2.14 -19.37 -19.59
C GLU A 816 -1.09 -18.47 -20.25
N SER A 817 -0.06 -18.04 -19.52
CA SER A 817 1.12 -17.34 -20.06
C SER A 817 2.22 -18.29 -20.60
N GLY A 818 2.00 -19.61 -20.57
CA GLY A 818 2.96 -20.60 -21.05
C GLY A 818 4.06 -20.95 -20.04
N GLN A 819 3.82 -20.75 -18.74
CA GLN A 819 4.78 -21.02 -17.65
C GLN A 819 4.29 -22.12 -16.68
N PRO A 820 4.04 -23.37 -17.15
CA PRO A 820 3.35 -24.40 -16.36
C PRO A 820 4.13 -24.86 -15.12
N GLN A 821 5.47 -24.85 -15.14
CA GLN A 821 6.25 -25.19 -13.95
C GLN A 821 5.99 -24.21 -12.80
N ARG A 822 5.97 -22.90 -13.11
CA ARG A 822 5.66 -21.87 -12.11
C ARG A 822 4.20 -21.96 -11.65
N ALA A 823 3.30 -22.32 -12.58
CA ALA A 823 1.89 -22.53 -12.28
C ALA A 823 1.66 -23.66 -11.25
N VAL A 824 2.23 -24.85 -11.48
CA VAL A 824 2.07 -25.98 -10.54
C VAL A 824 2.71 -25.69 -9.18
N ASN A 825 3.81 -24.92 -9.15
CA ASN A 825 4.42 -24.48 -7.90
C ASN A 825 3.47 -23.55 -7.11
N ALA A 826 2.87 -22.57 -7.76
CA ALA A 826 1.91 -21.64 -7.12
C ALA A 826 0.65 -22.37 -6.62
N LEU A 827 0.09 -23.28 -7.43
CA LEU A 827 -1.07 -24.09 -7.01
C LEU A 827 -0.72 -25.04 -5.86
N TRP A 828 0.51 -25.55 -5.79
CA TRP A 828 0.96 -26.36 -4.66
C TRP A 828 1.03 -25.58 -3.34
N GLU A 829 1.33 -24.28 -3.38
CA GLU A 829 1.23 -23.41 -2.19
C GLU A 829 -0.21 -23.36 -1.66
N VAL A 830 -1.22 -23.47 -2.53
CA VAL A 830 -2.63 -23.62 -2.12
C VAL A 830 -2.89 -25.00 -1.54
N VAL A 831 -2.46 -26.07 -2.22
CA VAL A 831 -2.78 -27.45 -1.82
C VAL A 831 -2.12 -27.86 -0.50
N SER A 832 -0.87 -27.45 -0.28
CA SER A 832 0.03 -28.05 0.72
C SER A 832 -0.16 -27.59 2.16
N GLN A 833 -1.01 -26.59 2.40
CA GLN A 833 -1.22 -26.03 3.73
C GLN A 833 -2.70 -25.83 4.07
N PRO A 834 -3.07 -25.91 5.36
CA PRO A 834 -4.41 -25.58 5.80
C PRO A 834 -4.65 -24.07 5.71
N TRP A 835 -5.85 -23.69 5.29
CA TRP A 835 -6.31 -22.31 5.23
C TRP A 835 -7.36 -22.03 6.30
N ASN A 836 -7.63 -20.74 6.56
CA ASN A 836 -8.78 -20.35 7.38
C ASN A 836 -10.07 -20.96 6.79
N GLY A 837 -10.95 -21.49 7.65
CA GLY A 837 -12.19 -22.17 7.23
C GLY A 837 -13.12 -21.36 6.34
N ARG A 838 -12.95 -20.03 6.29
CA ARG A 838 -13.65 -19.14 5.33
C ARG A 838 -13.35 -19.43 3.86
N PHE A 839 -12.30 -20.19 3.55
CA PHE A 839 -11.87 -20.56 2.20
C PHE A 839 -12.13 -22.04 1.91
N ALA A 840 -13.28 -22.56 2.33
CA ALA A 840 -13.62 -23.98 2.19
C ALA A 840 -13.53 -24.46 0.72
N GLY A 841 -13.05 -25.69 0.50
CA GLY A 841 -13.03 -26.34 -0.81
C GLY A 841 -11.87 -25.96 -1.75
N ILE A 842 -11.24 -24.80 -1.58
CA ILE A 842 -10.24 -24.29 -2.55
C ILE A 842 -9.03 -25.19 -2.75
N ASN A 843 -8.59 -25.94 -1.72
CA ASN A 843 -7.45 -26.86 -1.86
C ASN A 843 -7.72 -27.96 -2.91
N MET A 844 -8.94 -28.52 -2.94
CA MET A 844 -9.30 -29.57 -3.89
C MET A 844 -9.46 -29.04 -5.32
N ILE A 845 -9.96 -27.81 -5.45
CA ILE A 845 -10.08 -27.10 -6.73
C ILE A 845 -8.68 -26.84 -7.31
N ALA A 846 -7.77 -26.31 -6.49
CA ALA A 846 -6.37 -26.06 -6.90
C ALA A 846 -5.62 -27.36 -7.24
N LEU A 847 -5.90 -28.46 -6.53
CA LEU A 847 -5.32 -29.77 -6.85
C LEU A 847 -5.79 -30.29 -8.22
N ALA A 848 -7.08 -30.16 -8.53
CA ALA A 848 -7.61 -30.52 -9.84
C ALA A 848 -6.96 -29.70 -10.96
N GLU A 849 -6.77 -28.40 -10.74
CA GLU A 849 -6.10 -27.48 -11.69
C GLU A 849 -4.63 -27.83 -11.88
N LEU A 850 -3.91 -28.13 -10.79
CA LEU A 850 -2.51 -28.55 -10.83
C LEU A 850 -2.33 -29.80 -11.68
N ASN A 851 -3.15 -30.83 -11.44
CA ASN A 851 -3.07 -32.09 -12.18
C ASN A 851 -3.49 -31.93 -13.65
N ALA A 852 -4.47 -31.09 -13.93
CA ALA A 852 -4.88 -30.76 -15.31
C ALA A 852 -3.75 -30.08 -16.08
N ILE A 853 -3.11 -29.06 -15.48
CA ILE A 853 -1.96 -28.36 -16.09
C ILE A 853 -0.80 -29.32 -16.33
N ALA A 854 -0.48 -30.18 -15.36
CA ALA A 854 0.59 -31.17 -15.51
C ALA A 854 0.31 -32.17 -16.65
N ALA A 855 -0.93 -32.66 -16.76
CA ALA A 855 -1.33 -33.56 -17.84
C ALA A 855 -1.29 -32.87 -19.21
N GLN A 856 -1.75 -31.62 -19.30
CA GLN A 856 -1.73 -30.84 -20.54
C GLN A 856 -0.31 -30.51 -20.99
N ALA A 857 0.58 -30.12 -20.08
CA ALA A 857 1.99 -29.87 -20.40
C ALA A 857 2.68 -31.12 -20.96
N SER A 858 2.43 -32.28 -20.33
CA SER A 858 2.94 -33.57 -20.82
C SER A 858 2.38 -33.95 -22.19
N ALA A 859 1.09 -33.76 -22.42
CA ALA A 859 0.45 -34.04 -23.72
C ALA A 859 0.90 -33.07 -24.84
N GLY A 860 1.23 -31.83 -24.48
CA GLY A 860 1.71 -30.79 -25.40
C GLY A 860 3.19 -30.92 -25.80
N GLY A 861 3.90 -31.96 -25.34
CA GLY A 861 5.31 -32.17 -25.65
C GLY A 861 6.27 -31.24 -24.91
N GLN A 862 5.83 -30.60 -23.82
CA GLN A 862 6.72 -29.82 -22.97
C GLN A 862 7.63 -30.74 -22.12
N PRO A 863 8.78 -30.24 -21.62
CA PRO A 863 9.60 -30.97 -20.66
C PRO A 863 8.76 -31.44 -19.46
N ALA A 864 9.10 -32.61 -18.93
CA ALA A 864 8.45 -33.14 -17.75
C ALA A 864 8.54 -32.12 -16.61
N LEU A 865 7.38 -31.75 -16.05
CA LEU A 865 7.32 -30.84 -14.92
C LEU A 865 7.92 -31.50 -13.68
N ASP A 866 8.68 -30.74 -12.90
CA ASP A 866 9.11 -31.15 -11.57
C ASP A 866 7.92 -31.07 -10.61
N LEU A 867 7.39 -32.25 -10.26
CA LEU A 867 6.34 -32.44 -9.27
C LEU A 867 6.88 -33.00 -7.95
N GLY A 868 8.20 -32.97 -7.71
CA GLY A 868 8.85 -33.58 -6.55
C GLY A 868 8.25 -33.14 -5.20
N ARG A 869 7.74 -31.90 -5.12
CA ARG A 869 7.07 -31.35 -3.93
C ARG A 869 5.66 -31.87 -3.70
N VAL A 870 4.97 -32.36 -4.74
CA VAL A 870 3.57 -32.81 -4.68
C VAL A 870 3.51 -34.24 -4.18
N ASP A 871 2.69 -34.57 -3.19
CA ASP A 871 2.52 -35.97 -2.73
C ASP A 871 2.10 -36.87 -3.90
N THR A 872 2.79 -38.00 -4.10
CA THR A 872 2.53 -38.92 -5.24
C THR A 872 1.09 -39.45 -5.27
N ARG A 873 0.45 -39.59 -4.10
CA ARG A 873 -0.95 -40.04 -3.98
C ARG A 873 -1.94 -39.02 -4.51
N LEU A 874 -1.53 -37.76 -4.66
CA LEU A 874 -2.36 -36.67 -5.18
C LEU A 874 -2.16 -36.43 -6.68
N ARG A 875 -1.24 -37.15 -7.36
CA ARG A 875 -0.84 -36.89 -8.76
C ARG A 875 -1.69 -37.67 -9.77
N ARG A 876 -3.00 -37.41 -9.83
CA ARG A 876 -3.90 -38.03 -10.83
C ARG A 876 -4.77 -36.96 -11.49
N ASN A 877 -4.72 -36.90 -12.82
CA ASN A 877 -5.63 -36.05 -13.58
C ASN A 877 -7.03 -36.70 -13.64
N LEU A 878 -8.08 -35.91 -13.40
CA LEU A 878 -9.47 -36.34 -13.41
C LEU A 878 -10.26 -35.51 -14.45
N PRO A 879 -10.22 -35.90 -15.74
CA PRO A 879 -10.88 -35.15 -16.80
C PRO A 879 -12.40 -35.03 -16.61
N LEU A 880 -12.98 -33.90 -16.99
CA LEU A 880 -14.42 -33.64 -16.87
C LEU A 880 -15.02 -33.20 -18.21
N ALA A 881 -16.21 -33.71 -18.54
CA ALA A 881 -16.98 -33.23 -19.69
C ALA A 881 -17.43 -31.77 -19.48
N LEU A 882 -17.89 -31.43 -18.27
CA LEU A 882 -18.32 -30.08 -17.90
C LEU A 882 -17.79 -29.71 -16.50
N ARG A 883 -17.23 -28.51 -16.38
CA ARG A 883 -16.82 -27.88 -15.13
C ARG A 883 -17.28 -26.43 -15.11
N VAL A 884 -17.79 -25.97 -13.97
CA VAL A 884 -18.11 -24.55 -13.75
C VAL A 884 -17.40 -24.10 -12.48
N VAL A 885 -16.70 -22.97 -12.55
CA VAL A 885 -16.04 -22.35 -11.40
C VAL A 885 -16.53 -20.92 -11.26
N MET A 886 -17.02 -20.56 -10.07
CA MET A 886 -17.51 -19.22 -9.75
C MET A 886 -16.64 -18.58 -8.67
N ALA A 887 -16.01 -17.44 -8.98
CA ALA A 887 -15.18 -16.65 -8.07
C ALA A 887 -15.72 -15.21 -7.96
N TRP A 888 -15.29 -14.45 -6.96
CA TRP A 888 -15.72 -13.06 -6.76
C TRP A 888 -14.62 -12.17 -6.17
N ASP A 889 -14.78 -10.85 -6.28
CA ASP A 889 -13.78 -9.82 -5.94
C ASP A 889 -13.89 -9.23 -4.53
N THR A 890 -14.94 -9.57 -3.78
CA THR A 890 -15.22 -9.08 -2.42
C THR A 890 -14.99 -10.15 -1.34
N ASP A 891 -14.34 -9.76 -0.24
CA ASP A 891 -14.19 -10.66 0.93
C ASP A 891 -15.47 -10.63 1.78
N ASP A 892 -15.61 -11.58 2.72
CA ASP A 892 -16.73 -11.66 3.68
C ASP A 892 -18.10 -11.53 2.98
N THR A 893 -18.22 -12.30 1.90
CA THR A 893 -19.35 -12.31 0.97
C THR A 893 -19.89 -13.74 0.87
N ASP A 894 -21.21 -13.84 0.78
CA ASP A 894 -21.95 -15.10 0.72
C ASP A 894 -22.68 -15.18 -0.62
N ILE A 895 -22.13 -16.02 -1.52
CA ILE A 895 -22.64 -16.28 -2.88
C ILE A 895 -22.70 -17.79 -3.11
N ASP A 896 -23.90 -18.27 -3.41
CA ASP A 896 -24.17 -19.66 -3.79
C ASP A 896 -24.19 -19.80 -5.32
N MET A 897 -23.51 -20.82 -5.84
CA MET A 897 -23.65 -21.27 -7.22
C MET A 897 -24.65 -22.43 -7.30
N TRP A 898 -25.62 -22.29 -8.20
CA TRP A 898 -26.55 -23.36 -8.54
C TRP A 898 -26.37 -23.80 -9.99
N VAL A 899 -26.36 -25.11 -10.22
CA VAL A 899 -26.32 -25.69 -11.57
C VAL A 899 -27.52 -26.61 -11.76
N SER A 900 -28.43 -26.22 -12.65
CA SER A 900 -29.59 -27.01 -13.05
C SER A 900 -29.25 -27.86 -14.27
N ASP A 901 -29.62 -29.13 -14.24
CA ASP A 901 -29.32 -30.11 -15.28
C ASP A 901 -30.50 -30.33 -16.26
N PRO A 902 -30.32 -31.12 -17.34
CA PRO A 902 -31.40 -31.40 -18.30
C PRO A 902 -32.60 -32.17 -17.74
N ASN A 903 -32.49 -32.80 -16.56
CA ASN A 903 -33.60 -33.43 -15.86
C ASN A 903 -34.38 -32.42 -14.99
N GLY A 904 -33.92 -31.17 -14.90
CA GLY A 904 -34.43 -30.16 -13.99
C GLY A 904 -33.95 -30.33 -12.56
N GLU A 905 -32.98 -31.23 -12.31
CA GLU A 905 -32.37 -31.37 -10.99
C GLU A 905 -31.37 -30.25 -10.76
N ARG A 906 -31.44 -29.59 -9.61
CA ARG A 906 -30.52 -28.53 -9.21
C ARG A 906 -29.45 -29.08 -8.28
N ALA A 907 -28.19 -28.94 -8.68
CA ALA A 907 -27.02 -29.10 -7.82
C ALA A 907 -26.73 -27.79 -7.09
N SER A 908 -26.51 -27.87 -5.78
CA SER A 908 -26.24 -26.72 -4.88
C SER A 908 -25.49 -27.17 -3.62
N TYR A 909 -25.19 -26.26 -2.68
CA TYR A 909 -24.60 -26.64 -1.40
C TYR A 909 -25.46 -27.65 -0.60
N ALA A 910 -26.79 -27.60 -0.77
CA ALA A 910 -27.77 -28.47 -0.13
C ALA A 910 -27.97 -29.80 -0.88
N ASN A 911 -27.77 -29.81 -2.20
CA ASN A 911 -27.77 -31.01 -3.04
C ASN A 911 -26.43 -31.15 -3.78
N ARG A 912 -25.40 -31.65 -3.07
CA ARG A 912 -24.01 -31.64 -3.56
C ARG A 912 -23.70 -32.72 -4.59
N LEU A 913 -24.57 -33.70 -4.80
CA LEU A 913 -24.38 -34.77 -5.77
C LEU A 913 -25.71 -35.05 -6.49
N SER A 914 -25.80 -34.65 -7.75
CA SER A 914 -26.99 -34.90 -8.56
C SER A 914 -27.11 -36.36 -8.98
N TYR A 915 -28.30 -36.78 -9.40
CA TYR A 915 -28.59 -38.12 -9.91
C TYR A 915 -27.63 -38.52 -11.05
N GLN A 916 -27.34 -37.57 -11.95
CA GLN A 916 -26.40 -37.80 -13.05
C GLN A 916 -24.92 -37.69 -12.67
N GLY A 917 -24.61 -37.48 -11.39
CA GLY A 917 -23.25 -37.42 -10.89
C GLY A 917 -22.60 -36.04 -10.96
N GLY A 918 -23.37 -34.96 -11.11
CA GLY A 918 -22.85 -33.60 -10.96
C GLY A 918 -22.50 -33.32 -9.50
N ALA A 919 -21.26 -32.94 -9.22
CA ALA A 919 -20.76 -32.74 -7.86
C ALA A 919 -20.44 -31.26 -7.59
N MET A 920 -20.95 -30.73 -6.48
CA MET A 920 -20.63 -29.38 -5.97
C MET A 920 -19.52 -29.43 -4.92
N SER A 921 -18.68 -28.39 -4.90
CA SER A 921 -17.75 -28.13 -3.80
C SER A 921 -18.49 -27.85 -2.48
N PRO A 922 -17.78 -27.90 -1.34
CA PRO A 922 -18.25 -27.25 -0.12
C PRO A 922 -18.51 -25.76 -0.36
N ASP A 923 -19.44 -25.21 0.41
CA ASP A 923 -19.88 -23.82 0.36
C ASP A 923 -18.89 -22.90 1.10
N ALA A 924 -18.59 -21.76 0.48
CA ALA A 924 -17.68 -20.72 0.96
C ALA A 924 -18.46 -19.51 1.51
N THR A 925 -18.83 -19.57 2.79
CA THR A 925 -19.79 -18.62 3.42
C THR A 925 -19.21 -17.34 4.03
N GLY A 926 -17.88 -17.15 4.05
CA GLY A 926 -17.26 -16.07 4.85
C GLY A 926 -15.98 -15.48 4.28
N GLY A 927 -15.68 -15.76 3.01
CA GLY A 927 -14.42 -15.40 2.37
C GLY A 927 -14.59 -15.11 0.88
N TYR A 928 -13.49 -15.23 0.16
CA TYR A 928 -13.52 -15.33 -1.29
C TYR A 928 -13.89 -16.76 -1.70
N GLY A 929 -14.55 -16.90 -2.84
CA GLY A 929 -14.69 -18.18 -3.54
C GLY A 929 -13.33 -18.76 -3.98
N PRO A 930 -13.30 -19.82 -4.80
CA PRO A 930 -14.39 -20.19 -5.68
C PRO A 930 -15.27 -21.34 -5.19
N GLU A 931 -16.46 -21.42 -5.75
CA GLU A 931 -17.25 -22.66 -5.80
C GLU A 931 -17.03 -23.39 -7.12
N GLU A 932 -17.11 -24.73 -7.09
CA GLU A 932 -16.92 -25.59 -8.27
C GLU A 932 -18.07 -26.58 -8.44
N PHE A 933 -18.57 -26.68 -9.68
CA PHE A 933 -19.38 -27.80 -10.17
C PHE A 933 -18.54 -28.68 -11.09
N SER A 934 -18.53 -29.99 -10.85
CA SER A 934 -17.81 -30.99 -11.62
C SER A 934 -18.75 -32.04 -12.20
N LEU A 935 -18.60 -32.37 -13.49
CA LEU A 935 -19.36 -33.45 -14.14
C LEU A 935 -18.48 -34.24 -15.11
N LYS A 936 -18.17 -35.50 -14.75
CA LYS A 936 -17.32 -36.40 -15.57
C LYS A 936 -17.91 -36.64 -16.94
N THR A 937 -19.15 -37.14 -16.99
CA THR A 937 -19.88 -37.45 -18.22
C THR A 937 -21.15 -36.63 -18.21
N ALA A 938 -21.36 -35.79 -19.22
CA ALA A 938 -22.55 -34.97 -19.32
C ALA A 938 -23.65 -35.65 -20.15
N LYS A 939 -24.90 -35.49 -19.72
CA LYS A 939 -26.08 -35.84 -20.51
C LYS A 939 -26.28 -34.76 -21.58
N PRO A 940 -26.58 -35.11 -22.84
CA PRO A 940 -26.96 -34.11 -23.83
C PRO A 940 -28.18 -33.30 -23.39
N GLY A 941 -28.15 -31.99 -23.58
CA GLY A 941 -29.22 -31.08 -23.18
C GLY A 941 -28.71 -29.76 -22.61
N LYS A 942 -29.64 -29.03 -22.01
CA LYS A 942 -29.40 -27.70 -21.45
C LYS A 942 -29.04 -27.76 -19.98
N TYR A 943 -27.97 -27.08 -19.62
CA TYR A 943 -27.57 -26.81 -18.24
C TYR A 943 -27.70 -25.31 -17.96
N GLY A 944 -28.22 -24.96 -16.79
CA GLY A 944 -28.35 -23.56 -16.36
C GLY A 944 -27.47 -23.29 -15.15
N VAL A 945 -26.68 -22.22 -15.19
CA VAL A 945 -25.87 -21.76 -14.05
C VAL A 945 -26.52 -20.49 -13.49
N GLU A 946 -26.73 -20.45 -12.18
CA GLU A 946 -27.30 -19.32 -11.44
C GLU A 946 -26.37 -18.95 -10.27
N ALA A 947 -26.27 -17.66 -9.96
CA ALA A 947 -25.61 -17.13 -8.78
C ALA A 947 -26.66 -16.53 -7.84
N GLN A 948 -26.71 -16.96 -6.59
CA GLN A 948 -27.54 -16.36 -5.55
C GLN A 948 -26.68 -15.58 -4.56
N PHE A 949 -26.95 -14.29 -4.41
CA PHE A 949 -26.17 -13.40 -3.56
C PHE A 949 -26.94 -13.04 -2.30
N PHE A 950 -26.43 -13.43 -1.14
CA PHE A 950 -27.08 -13.13 0.14
C PHE A 950 -26.63 -11.80 0.75
N GLY A 951 -25.44 -11.31 0.37
CA GLY A 951 -24.91 -10.02 0.78
C GLY A 951 -23.41 -10.07 1.11
N HIS A 952 -22.87 -8.92 1.53
CA HIS A 952 -21.52 -8.78 2.07
C HIS A 952 -21.57 -7.99 3.39
N ARG A 953 -20.57 -8.16 4.26
CA ARG A 953 -20.46 -7.40 5.52
C ARG A 953 -19.38 -6.31 5.51
N GLN A 954 -18.66 -6.16 4.39
CA GLN A 954 -17.66 -5.12 4.19
C GLN A 954 -18.20 -3.91 3.41
N GLN A 955 -17.49 -2.79 3.49
CA GLN A 955 -17.72 -1.67 2.59
C GLN A 955 -17.11 -2.01 1.22
N VAL A 956 -17.97 -2.22 0.22
CA VAL A 956 -17.52 -2.54 -1.15
C VAL A 956 -17.08 -1.29 -1.87
N LEU A 957 -15.94 -1.37 -2.56
CA LEU A 957 -15.29 -0.26 -3.26
C LEU A 957 -15.92 0.02 -4.63
N SER A 958 -16.62 -0.97 -5.19
CA SER A 958 -17.49 -0.89 -6.36
C SER A 958 -18.95 -0.76 -5.93
N ALA A 959 -19.85 -0.41 -6.86
CA ALA A 959 -21.29 -0.36 -6.61
C ALA A 959 -21.95 -1.74 -6.35
N GLY A 960 -21.17 -2.80 -6.15
CA GLY A 960 -21.59 -4.19 -5.96
C GLY A 960 -20.43 -5.19 -6.07
N THR A 961 -20.70 -6.46 -5.78
CA THR A 961 -19.74 -7.57 -5.90
C THR A 961 -19.64 -8.02 -7.36
N THR A 962 -18.44 -8.13 -7.90
CA THR A 962 -18.19 -8.70 -9.23
C THR A 962 -18.01 -10.21 -9.11
N VAL A 963 -18.85 -10.97 -9.78
CA VAL A 963 -18.76 -12.43 -9.90
C VAL A 963 -18.23 -12.81 -11.27
N MET A 964 -17.32 -13.76 -11.28
CA MET A 964 -16.68 -14.29 -12.47
C MET A 964 -16.95 -15.77 -12.57
N VAL A 965 -17.41 -16.22 -13.73
CA VAL A 965 -17.73 -17.62 -13.97
C VAL A 965 -16.93 -18.13 -15.15
N ARG A 966 -16.14 -19.18 -14.91
CA ARG A 966 -15.43 -19.96 -15.93
C ARG A 966 -16.20 -21.25 -16.17
N VAL A 967 -16.65 -21.46 -17.40
CA VAL A 967 -17.22 -22.72 -17.87
C VAL A 967 -16.16 -23.42 -18.71
N THR A 968 -15.76 -24.62 -18.29
CA THR A 968 -14.80 -25.45 -19.04
C THR A 968 -15.48 -26.70 -19.54
N THR A 969 -15.37 -26.96 -20.84
CA THR A 969 -15.72 -28.27 -21.43
C THR A 969 -14.46 -29.06 -21.73
N GLY A 970 -14.48 -30.37 -21.49
CA GLY A 970 -13.29 -31.22 -21.66
C GLY A 970 -12.13 -30.84 -20.72
N PHE A 971 -12.43 -30.38 -19.51
CA PHE A 971 -11.42 -30.00 -18.51
C PHE A 971 -10.40 -31.13 -18.28
N GLY A 972 -9.13 -30.77 -18.12
CA GLY A 972 -8.03 -31.73 -17.94
C GLY A 972 -7.62 -32.46 -19.21
N THR A 973 -8.14 -32.09 -20.38
CA THR A 973 -7.75 -32.66 -21.68
C THR A 973 -7.06 -31.62 -22.57
N PRO A 974 -6.33 -32.04 -23.62
CA PRO A 974 -5.83 -31.12 -24.65
C PRO A 974 -6.94 -30.44 -25.47
N GLN A 975 -8.18 -30.94 -25.41
CA GLN A 975 -9.34 -30.38 -26.10
C GLN A 975 -10.16 -29.42 -25.21
N ALA A 976 -9.65 -29.07 -24.03
CA ALA A 976 -10.34 -28.19 -23.10
C ALA A 976 -10.70 -26.86 -23.77
N ARG A 977 -11.95 -26.42 -23.58
CA ARG A 977 -12.42 -25.10 -24.03
C ARG A 977 -13.00 -24.35 -22.85
N ASP A 978 -12.50 -23.14 -22.67
CA ASP A 978 -12.92 -22.23 -21.61
C ASP A 978 -13.70 -21.07 -22.18
N GLU A 979 -14.86 -20.82 -21.58
CA GLU A 979 -15.66 -19.61 -21.81
C GLU A 979 -15.86 -18.92 -20.46
N TRP A 980 -15.75 -17.59 -20.46
CA TRP A 980 -15.79 -16.79 -19.24
C TRP A 980 -16.79 -15.65 -19.34
N THR A 981 -17.52 -15.41 -18.25
CA THR A 981 -18.32 -14.20 -18.10
C THR A 981 -18.08 -13.54 -16.76
N THR A 982 -18.45 -12.27 -16.69
CA THR A 982 -18.38 -11.46 -15.48
C THR A 982 -19.68 -10.71 -15.34
N LEU A 983 -20.25 -10.73 -14.14
CA LEU A 983 -21.50 -10.04 -13.79
C LEU A 983 -21.32 -9.28 -12.47
N ARG A 984 -22.08 -8.21 -12.29
CA ARG A 984 -22.06 -7.42 -11.05
C ARG A 984 -23.36 -7.64 -10.28
N LEU A 985 -23.23 -8.08 -9.04
CA LEU A 985 -24.31 -8.28 -8.08
C LEU A 985 -24.38 -7.07 -7.15
N THR A 986 -25.52 -6.40 -7.12
CA THR A 986 -25.71 -5.08 -6.49
C THR A 986 -26.82 -5.07 -5.44
N ARG A 987 -27.71 -6.08 -5.42
CA ARG A 987 -28.84 -6.14 -4.48
C ARG A 987 -28.75 -7.41 -3.66
N GLY A 988 -28.75 -7.29 -2.33
CA GLY A 988 -28.82 -8.46 -1.46
C GLY A 988 -30.09 -9.28 -1.72
N GLN A 989 -29.95 -10.60 -1.70
CA GLN A 989 -30.97 -11.62 -1.99
C GLN A 989 -31.40 -11.74 -3.47
N GLU A 990 -30.57 -11.29 -4.41
CA GLU A 990 -30.84 -11.50 -5.84
C GLU A 990 -30.33 -12.86 -6.33
N THR A 991 -31.07 -13.49 -7.25
CA THR A 991 -30.63 -14.67 -8.01
C THR A 991 -30.51 -14.28 -9.47
N VAL A 992 -29.32 -14.46 -10.04
CA VAL A 992 -29.01 -14.06 -11.41
C VAL A 992 -28.58 -15.27 -12.20
N ARG A 993 -29.20 -15.47 -13.36
CA ARG A 993 -28.75 -16.49 -14.32
C ARG A 993 -27.44 -16.03 -14.96
N VAL A 994 -26.44 -16.90 -15.02
CA VAL A 994 -25.08 -16.54 -15.48
C VAL A 994 -24.77 -17.16 -16.83
N ALA A 995 -25.13 -18.42 -17.03
CA ALA A 995 -24.85 -19.15 -18.25
C ALA A 995 -25.95 -20.16 -18.57
N GLU A 996 -26.18 -20.39 -19.87
CA GLU A 996 -26.87 -21.55 -20.41
C GLU A 996 -25.88 -22.34 -21.28
N ILE A 997 -25.72 -23.63 -21.00
CA ILE A 997 -24.76 -24.49 -21.67
C ILE A 997 -25.56 -25.59 -22.37
N GLU A 998 -25.50 -25.64 -23.69
CA GLU A 998 -26.11 -26.71 -24.48
C GLU A 998 -25.03 -27.70 -24.91
N LEU A 999 -25.11 -28.93 -24.42
CA LEU A 999 -24.22 -30.03 -24.77
C LEU A 999 -24.91 -30.97 -25.74
N ARG A 1000 -24.26 -31.30 -26.86
CA ARG A 1000 -24.74 -32.24 -27.88
C ARG A 1000 -24.03 -33.57 -27.83
#